data_AF-A0A495Z2K2-F1
#
_entry.id   AF-A0A495Z2K2-F1
#
_cell.length_a   1.000
_cell.length_b   1.000
_cell.length_c   1.000
_cell.angle_alpha   90.00
_cell.angle_beta   90.00
_cell.angle_gamma   90.00
#
_symmetry.space_group_name_H-M   'P 1'
#
loop_
_entity.id
_entity.type
_entity.pdbx_description
1 polymer ?
#
loop_
_entity_poly.entity_id
_entity_poly.type
_entity_poly.pdbx_seq_one_letter_code
_entity_poly.pdbx_strand_id
1 'polypeptide(L)'
;MYRFSIWKIVLILGVLLISALYLIPTPDSFYNPLYGNLPLWMQEKLPAFEVTEDSDFKVNLAEVEYPEGISFQDATSELMDVFRVHLGKLKFEHEVDYEFDTTESHEFYVRLISENARQNPQTTLDNLHLYGSLPGIVRRLIPDNRLKLGLDLKGGVHLVLEIDLETSKAELFRQHALSIPEQLRTEEVLCREVKQVAGQDALDVFVGIPSRLRSDANQKTQYLEKAQQLLNEIEFFEDAQVNNETETQSVYQLRLSQSGIDKYSEQAIEQVLIVLRNRVDAFGVSEPSIRREANHPRIIVELPGAEDSSKPLQIVREMGRLEFKLVKKSPAGGNFWSGTADTPPPDDIPEDSEVRYHRETGSWYVLESPVLLTGDRITDAFPTTGTTSFDIVVSLSFDGVGRRKFAKITGDHIGEHLAILLDGKVQSAPVIQDQIIGNAIIQGSFTYEEASYLSNILKAGAFPVGVQIAEERTVGPTLGKESIDNGVRAALLGLGIVLIFMIIYYRLSGLIAIVALVFNMVILLGALAGFGAALTLPGIAGLVLTIGIAVDANVLIFERIREELRTNKTVWAAITSGYQRAFITILDANLTTFFTALVLYHFGTGPIKGFAITLGIGILASMFTAIVVTREIYGLTVGNRDVQKLSI
;
A
#
# COMPACT_ATOMS: atom_id res chain seq x y z
N MET A 1 11.73 57.13 -0.75
CA MET A 1 12.89 56.22 -0.78
C MET A 1 12.44 54.87 -0.29
N TYR A 2 12.51 53.84 -1.13
CA TYR A 2 12.07 52.49 -0.77
C TYR A 2 12.97 51.92 0.33
N ARG A 3 12.39 51.54 1.48
CA ARG A 3 13.11 50.82 2.54
C ARG A 3 13.05 49.33 2.21
N PHE A 4 14.19 48.80 1.78
CA PHE A 4 14.41 47.38 1.55
C PHE A 4 14.03 46.56 2.79
N SER A 5 13.18 45.55 2.63
CA SER A 5 12.95 44.55 3.66
C SER A 5 13.70 43.28 3.28
N ILE A 6 14.91 43.11 3.82
CA ILE A 6 15.78 41.94 3.57
C ILE A 6 15.02 40.64 3.82
N TRP A 7 14.17 40.62 4.84
CA TRP A 7 13.37 39.45 5.20
C TRP A 7 12.42 38.98 4.08
N LYS A 8 11.86 39.88 3.27
CA LYS A 8 10.97 39.48 2.16
C LYS A 8 11.74 38.84 1.00
N ILE A 9 12.95 39.31 0.71
CA ILE A 9 13.80 38.69 -0.32
C ILE A 9 14.25 37.31 0.14
N VAL A 10 14.63 37.18 1.41
CA VAL A 10 14.95 35.88 2.04
C VAL A 10 13.74 34.95 1.95
N LEU A 11 12.52 35.44 2.21
CA LEU A 11 11.29 34.66 2.06
C LEU A 11 11.08 34.19 0.61
N ILE A 12 11.18 35.09 -0.37
CA ILE A 12 11.00 34.75 -1.79
C ILE A 12 12.03 33.71 -2.25
N LEU A 13 13.31 33.95 -1.95
CA LEU A 13 14.39 33.03 -2.31
C LEU A 13 14.27 31.70 -1.58
N GLY A 14 13.88 31.71 -0.31
CA GLY A 14 13.67 30.49 0.48
C GLY A 14 12.55 29.62 -0.11
N VAL A 15 11.39 30.22 -0.41
CA VAL A 15 10.27 29.52 -1.03
C VAL A 15 10.67 28.97 -2.40
N LEU A 16 11.32 29.77 -3.25
CA LEU A 16 11.78 29.31 -4.57
C LEU A 16 12.83 28.20 -4.49
N LEU A 17 13.78 28.30 -3.57
CA LEU A 17 14.82 27.30 -3.40
C LEU A 17 14.22 25.98 -2.94
N ILE A 18 13.31 26.01 -1.96
CA ILE A 18 12.58 24.82 -1.51
C ILE A 18 11.78 24.23 -2.68
N SER A 19 10.96 25.03 -3.36
CA SER A 19 10.13 24.54 -4.47
C SER A 19 10.96 24.00 -5.64
N ALA A 20 12.10 24.63 -5.96
CA ALA A 20 13.01 24.14 -6.99
C ALA A 20 13.66 22.82 -6.60
N LEU A 21 14.02 22.64 -5.32
CA LEU A 21 14.58 21.41 -4.78
C LEU A 21 13.64 20.21 -5.01
N TYR A 22 12.33 20.42 -4.82
CA TYR A 22 11.28 19.43 -5.12
C TYR A 22 11.10 19.13 -6.62
N LEU A 23 11.60 20.00 -7.50
CA LEU A 23 11.36 19.94 -8.94
C LEU A 23 12.48 19.30 -9.75
N ILE A 24 13.71 19.27 -9.21
CA ILE A 24 14.87 18.77 -9.95
C ILE A 24 14.64 17.29 -10.26
N PRO A 25 14.57 16.89 -11.55
CA PRO A 25 14.44 15.49 -11.92
C PRO A 25 15.73 14.79 -11.51
N THR A 26 15.62 13.91 -10.52
CA THR A 26 16.80 13.32 -9.86
C THR A 26 16.86 11.85 -10.20
N PRO A 27 17.71 11.45 -11.17
CA PRO A 27 17.96 10.04 -11.42
C PRO A 27 18.48 9.38 -10.13
N ASP A 28 18.07 8.14 -9.87
CA ASP A 28 18.48 7.38 -8.66
C ASP A 28 20.02 7.41 -8.47
N SER A 29 20.77 7.44 -9.56
CA SER A 29 22.23 7.53 -9.57
C SER A 29 22.82 8.79 -8.93
N PHE A 30 22.08 9.91 -8.86
CA PHE A 30 22.59 11.15 -8.26
C PHE A 30 22.41 11.16 -6.74
N TYR A 31 21.33 10.57 -6.22
CA TYR A 31 21.06 10.58 -4.79
C TYR A 31 21.58 9.37 -4.04
N ASN A 32 21.72 8.19 -4.66
CA ASN A 32 22.30 7.03 -3.96
C ASN A 32 23.64 7.37 -3.26
N PRO A 33 24.60 8.06 -3.91
CA PRO A 33 25.84 8.48 -3.25
C PRO A 33 25.65 9.53 -2.14
N LEU A 34 24.58 10.35 -2.23
CA LEU A 34 24.32 11.46 -1.32
C LEU A 34 23.54 11.00 -0.07
N TYR A 35 22.60 10.08 -0.23
CA TYR A 35 21.66 9.62 0.78
C TYR A 35 22.09 8.33 1.43
N GLY A 36 22.77 7.44 0.71
CA GLY A 36 23.06 6.10 1.17
C GLY A 36 21.82 5.20 1.22
N ASN A 37 21.99 3.93 0.88
CA ASN A 37 20.92 2.93 0.84
C ASN A 37 20.59 2.32 2.21
N LEU A 38 21.44 2.54 3.23
CA LEU A 38 21.14 2.12 4.59
C LEU A 38 20.10 3.06 5.27
N PRO A 39 19.33 2.56 6.23
CA PRO A 39 18.53 3.37 7.15
C PRO A 39 19.37 4.45 7.84
N LEU A 40 18.76 5.58 8.18
CA LEU A 40 19.47 6.74 8.72
C LEU A 40 20.21 6.43 10.03
N TRP A 41 19.59 5.64 10.91
CA TRP A 41 20.21 5.20 12.16
C TRP A 41 21.39 4.24 11.91
N MET A 42 21.30 3.38 10.90
CA MET A 42 22.37 2.46 10.51
C MET A 42 23.56 3.20 9.94
N GLN A 43 23.34 4.21 9.09
CA GLN A 43 24.43 5.04 8.55
C GLN A 43 25.19 5.81 9.64
N GLU A 44 24.50 6.21 10.71
CA GLU A 44 25.11 6.94 11.82
C GLU A 44 25.86 6.03 12.80
N LYS A 45 25.41 4.78 12.97
CA LYS A 45 25.90 3.89 14.04
C LYS A 45 26.69 2.68 13.57
N LEU A 46 26.53 2.23 12.33
CA LEU A 46 27.26 1.07 11.81
C LEU A 46 28.68 1.45 11.37
N PRO A 47 29.70 0.64 11.71
CA PRO A 47 31.02 0.79 11.12
C PRO A 47 30.95 0.50 9.62
N ALA A 48 31.87 1.08 8.84
CA ALA A 48 31.93 0.88 7.41
C ALA A 48 32.18 -0.60 7.06
N PHE A 49 31.59 -1.04 5.95
CA PHE A 49 31.85 -2.38 5.41
C PHE A 49 33.28 -2.48 4.87
N GLU A 50 33.95 -3.59 5.18
CA GLU A 50 35.28 -3.92 4.69
C GLU A 50 35.21 -5.07 3.69
N VAL A 51 36.10 -5.06 2.69
CA VAL A 51 36.28 -6.20 1.79
C VAL A 51 37.35 -7.12 2.37
N THR A 52 36.99 -8.38 2.57
CA THR A 52 37.89 -9.42 3.10
C THR A 52 38.83 -9.96 2.01
N GLU A 53 39.85 -10.74 2.41
CA GLU A 53 40.79 -11.38 1.48
C GLU A 53 40.08 -12.30 0.47
N ASP A 54 38.92 -12.86 0.82
CA ASP A 54 38.11 -13.74 -0.02
C ASP A 54 37.13 -12.98 -0.95
N SER A 55 37.24 -11.64 -1.04
CA SER A 55 36.32 -10.74 -1.77
C SER A 55 34.91 -10.62 -1.18
N ASP A 56 34.70 -11.02 0.08
CA ASP A 56 33.41 -10.89 0.77
C ASP A 56 33.27 -9.54 1.48
N PHE A 57 32.05 -9.03 1.64
CA PHE A 57 31.78 -7.82 2.42
C PHE A 57 31.55 -8.18 3.89
N LYS A 58 32.22 -7.49 4.81
CA LYS A 58 32.17 -7.73 6.25
C LYS A 58 31.83 -6.46 7.01
N VAL A 59 30.98 -6.57 8.03
CA VAL A 59 30.80 -5.53 9.06
C VAL A 59 30.74 -6.16 10.45
N ASN A 60 31.40 -5.53 11.43
CA ASN A 60 31.35 -5.96 12.84
C ASN A 60 30.23 -5.21 13.56
N LEU A 61 29.25 -5.94 14.09
CA LEU A 61 28.08 -5.38 14.78
C LEU A 61 28.16 -5.52 16.31
N ALA A 62 29.23 -6.09 16.86
CA ALA A 62 29.35 -6.41 18.28
C ALA A 62 29.30 -5.18 19.21
N GLU A 63 29.78 -4.03 18.74
CA GLU A 63 29.85 -2.77 19.51
C GLU A 63 28.75 -1.76 19.14
N VAL A 64 27.75 -2.17 18.35
CA VAL A 64 26.70 -1.26 17.85
C VAL A 64 25.62 -1.02 18.90
N GLU A 65 25.34 0.26 19.20
CA GLU A 65 24.22 0.65 20.07
C GLU A 65 22.88 0.69 19.30
N TYR A 66 22.06 -0.34 19.45
CA TYR A 66 20.75 -0.39 18.78
C TYR A 66 19.73 0.61 19.36
N PRO A 67 18.87 1.23 18.52
CA PRO A 67 17.71 1.99 18.97
C PRO A 67 16.73 1.15 19.80
N GLU A 68 15.91 1.80 20.64
CA GLU A 68 14.87 1.10 21.42
C GLU A 68 13.95 0.26 20.51
N GLY A 69 13.84 -1.03 20.80
CA GLY A 69 12.98 -1.96 20.07
C GLY A 69 13.61 -2.65 18.86
N ILE A 70 14.89 -2.39 18.53
CA ILE A 70 15.61 -3.08 17.46
C ILE A 70 16.58 -4.10 18.07
N SER A 71 16.44 -5.38 17.71
CA SER A 71 17.38 -6.44 18.09
C SER A 71 18.48 -6.64 17.04
N PHE A 72 19.54 -7.38 17.39
CA PHE A 72 20.56 -7.81 16.43
C PHE A 72 19.94 -8.54 15.23
N GLN A 73 18.95 -9.39 15.47
CA GLN A 73 18.26 -10.13 14.40
C GLN A 73 17.50 -9.19 13.46
N ASP A 74 16.82 -8.19 14.01
CA ASP A 74 16.10 -7.18 13.22
C ASP A 74 17.08 -6.36 12.38
N ALA A 75 18.21 -5.94 12.96
CA ALA A 75 19.26 -5.21 12.27
C ALA A 75 19.89 -6.04 11.15
N THR A 76 20.17 -7.33 11.38
CA THR A 76 20.68 -8.23 10.34
C THR A 76 19.65 -8.49 9.24
N SER A 77 18.36 -8.63 9.59
CA SER A 77 17.28 -8.79 8.60
C SER A 77 17.15 -7.55 7.71
N GLU A 78 17.19 -6.36 8.30
CA GLU A 78 17.13 -5.09 7.58
C GLU A 78 18.38 -4.89 6.69
N LEU A 79 19.57 -5.28 7.16
CA LEU A 79 20.77 -5.34 6.32
C LEU A 79 20.61 -6.33 5.15
N MET A 80 20.12 -7.54 5.40
CA MET A 80 19.87 -8.52 4.35
C MET A 80 18.90 -7.98 3.29
N ASP A 81 17.82 -7.31 3.70
CA ASP A 81 16.86 -6.72 2.79
C ASP A 81 17.47 -5.58 1.97
N VAL A 82 18.26 -4.69 2.59
CA VAL A 82 18.98 -3.62 1.88
C VAL A 82 19.94 -4.20 0.83
N PHE A 83 20.79 -5.16 1.21
CA PHE A 83 21.72 -5.78 0.27
C PHE A 83 20.99 -6.55 -0.83
N ARG A 84 19.92 -7.28 -0.49
CA ARG A 84 19.10 -8.03 -1.46
C ARG A 84 18.55 -7.12 -2.56
N VAL A 85 17.93 -6.00 -2.16
CA VAL A 85 17.37 -5.03 -3.11
C VAL A 85 18.46 -4.40 -3.99
N HIS A 86 19.60 -4.02 -3.40
CA HIS A 86 20.61 -3.23 -4.12
C HIS A 86 21.60 -4.07 -4.93
N LEU A 87 21.93 -5.28 -4.48
CA LEU A 87 22.67 -6.25 -5.29
C LEU A 87 21.83 -6.70 -6.50
N GLY A 88 20.52 -6.87 -6.33
CA GLY A 88 19.59 -7.14 -7.45
C GLY A 88 19.61 -6.04 -8.51
N LYS A 89 19.67 -4.76 -8.12
CA LYS A 89 19.80 -3.62 -9.05
C LYS A 89 21.13 -3.61 -9.82
N LEU A 90 22.18 -4.19 -9.25
CA LEU A 90 23.49 -4.35 -9.88
C LEU A 90 23.60 -5.62 -10.75
N LYS A 91 22.47 -6.32 -10.98
CA LYS A 91 22.36 -7.57 -11.74
C LYS A 91 23.06 -8.77 -11.07
N PHE A 92 23.16 -8.76 -9.75
CA PHE A 92 23.52 -9.96 -9.00
C PHE A 92 22.24 -10.74 -8.64
N GLU A 93 22.12 -11.96 -9.18
CA GLU A 93 20.96 -12.83 -9.00
C GLU A 93 21.05 -13.59 -7.68
N HIS A 94 19.92 -13.69 -6.97
CA HIS A 94 19.84 -14.01 -5.54
C HIS A 94 20.28 -15.44 -5.14
N GLU A 95 20.58 -16.32 -6.11
CA GLU A 95 20.89 -17.74 -5.83
C GLU A 95 22.25 -18.20 -6.37
N VAL A 96 22.93 -17.41 -7.22
CA VAL A 96 24.20 -17.80 -7.84
C VAL A 96 25.34 -16.87 -7.44
N ASP A 97 25.02 -15.62 -7.08
CA ASP A 97 26.03 -14.58 -6.96
C ASP A 97 26.45 -14.24 -5.53
N TYR A 98 25.59 -14.41 -4.51
CA TYR A 98 25.95 -14.10 -3.11
C TYR A 98 25.14 -14.86 -2.04
N GLU A 99 25.69 -14.97 -0.83
CA GLU A 99 25.06 -15.55 0.36
C GLU A 99 25.28 -14.65 1.59
N PHE A 100 24.34 -14.63 2.52
CA PHE A 100 24.48 -13.90 3.80
C PHE A 100 24.87 -14.86 4.91
N ASP A 101 25.87 -14.49 5.71
CA ASP A 101 26.29 -15.27 6.89
C ASP A 101 26.43 -14.35 8.11
N THR A 102 26.12 -14.89 9.29
CA THR A 102 26.24 -14.18 10.57
C THR A 102 26.95 -15.07 11.58
N THR A 103 27.96 -14.53 12.25
CA THR A 103 28.73 -15.27 13.25
C THR A 103 28.17 -15.06 14.66
N GLU A 104 28.48 -15.99 15.58
CA GLU A 104 28.18 -15.84 17.02
C GLU A 104 28.85 -14.59 17.63
N SER A 105 29.95 -14.14 17.04
CA SER A 105 30.65 -12.88 17.36
C SER A 105 29.95 -11.62 16.83
N HIS A 106 28.71 -11.73 16.34
CA HIS A 106 27.92 -10.60 15.80
C HIS A 106 28.59 -9.91 14.61
N GLU A 107 29.30 -10.68 13.77
CA GLU A 107 29.79 -10.18 12.48
C GLU A 107 28.83 -10.60 11.37
N PHE A 108 28.56 -9.67 10.46
CA PHE A 108 27.70 -9.89 9.28
C PHE A 108 28.55 -9.93 8.02
N TYR A 109 28.34 -10.96 7.21
CA TYR A 109 29.05 -11.26 5.97
C TYR A 109 28.10 -11.31 4.77
N VAL A 110 28.53 -10.72 3.66
CA VAL A 110 27.96 -10.93 2.33
C VAL A 110 29.01 -11.65 1.49
N ARG A 111 28.86 -12.96 1.37
CA ARG A 111 29.76 -13.81 0.60
C ARG A 111 29.48 -13.71 -0.88
N LEU A 112 30.47 -13.39 -1.70
CA LEU A 112 30.29 -13.34 -3.16
C LEU A 112 30.69 -14.70 -3.77
N ILE A 113 29.74 -15.40 -4.38
CA ILE A 113 29.92 -16.78 -4.87
C ILE A 113 30.41 -16.79 -6.32
N SER A 114 29.89 -15.90 -7.15
CA SER A 114 30.13 -15.88 -8.60
C SER A 114 31.48 -15.26 -8.98
N GLU A 115 32.15 -15.84 -9.98
CA GLU A 115 33.41 -15.30 -10.52
C GLU A 115 33.26 -13.87 -11.04
N ASN A 116 32.08 -13.48 -11.54
CA ASN A 116 31.82 -12.11 -11.98
C ASN A 116 31.72 -11.13 -10.80
N ALA A 117 31.15 -11.56 -9.66
CA ALA A 117 31.03 -10.76 -8.45
C ALA A 117 32.39 -10.50 -7.78
N ARG A 118 33.31 -11.48 -7.87
CA ARG A 118 34.66 -11.41 -7.30
C ARG A 118 35.66 -10.56 -8.07
N GLN A 119 35.37 -10.15 -9.31
CA GLN A 119 36.34 -9.43 -10.14
C GLN A 119 36.66 -8.02 -9.63
N ASN A 120 35.71 -7.31 -9.01
CA ASN A 120 35.91 -5.94 -8.48
C ASN A 120 35.09 -5.69 -7.20
N PRO A 121 35.38 -6.37 -6.08
CA PRO A 121 34.55 -6.33 -4.87
C PRO A 121 34.48 -4.92 -4.26
N GLN A 122 35.60 -4.18 -4.25
CA GLN A 122 35.63 -2.80 -3.74
C GLN A 122 34.73 -1.87 -4.56
N THR A 123 34.76 -1.98 -5.89
CA THR A 123 33.91 -1.16 -6.77
C THR A 123 32.45 -1.53 -6.62
N THR A 124 32.13 -2.81 -6.42
CA THR A 124 30.77 -3.27 -6.12
C THR A 124 30.27 -2.71 -4.79
N LEU A 125 31.12 -2.70 -3.75
CA LEU A 125 30.79 -2.13 -2.44
C LEU A 125 30.58 -0.61 -2.51
N ASP A 126 31.39 0.10 -3.29
CA ASP A 126 31.24 1.54 -3.50
C ASP A 126 29.96 1.87 -4.28
N ASN A 127 29.61 1.06 -5.29
CA ASN A 127 28.40 1.20 -6.10
C ASN A 127 27.12 0.82 -5.34
N LEU A 128 27.22 0.04 -4.27
CA LEU A 128 26.11 -0.21 -3.36
C LEU A 128 25.70 1.05 -2.61
N HIS A 129 26.54 2.09 -2.56
CA HIS A 129 26.25 3.39 -1.94
C HIS A 129 25.56 3.23 -0.58
N LEU A 130 26.15 2.45 0.33
CA LEU A 130 25.51 2.12 1.62
C LEU A 130 25.40 3.35 2.53
N TYR A 131 26.42 4.21 2.51
CA TYR A 131 26.51 5.44 3.31
C TYR A 131 26.32 6.66 2.42
N GLY A 132 25.55 7.63 2.90
CA GLY A 132 25.36 8.91 2.24
C GLY A 132 26.43 9.93 2.61
N SER A 133 26.75 10.84 1.70
CA SER A 133 27.69 11.95 1.96
C SER A 133 27.04 13.20 2.55
N LEU A 134 25.71 13.25 2.70
CA LEU A 134 24.99 14.42 3.23
C LEU A 134 24.84 14.38 4.76
N PRO A 135 25.10 15.51 5.46
CA PRO A 135 24.73 15.63 6.86
C PRO A 135 23.23 15.39 7.07
N GLY A 136 22.84 14.65 8.12
CA GLY A 136 21.45 14.26 8.37
C GLY A 136 20.44 15.43 8.42
N ILE A 137 20.90 16.63 8.82
CA ILE A 137 20.08 17.86 8.80
C ILE A 137 19.71 18.26 7.36
N VAL A 138 20.65 18.18 6.42
CA VAL A 138 20.45 18.51 5.01
C VAL A 138 19.59 17.42 4.34
N ARG A 139 19.80 16.15 4.70
CA ARG A 139 18.98 15.04 4.24
C ARG A 139 17.50 15.17 4.63
N ARG A 140 17.20 15.70 5.83
CA ARG A 140 15.81 16.02 6.24
C ARG A 140 15.19 17.19 5.46
N LEU A 141 16.02 18.07 4.90
CA LEU A 141 15.59 19.24 4.12
C LEU A 141 15.39 18.90 2.64
N ILE A 142 16.09 17.89 2.11
CA ILE A 142 15.95 17.44 0.74
C ILE A 142 14.94 16.28 0.69
N PRO A 143 13.79 16.47 0.04
CA PRO A 143 12.68 15.53 0.04
C PRO A 143 12.91 14.33 -0.89
N ASP A 144 12.55 13.13 -0.44
CA ASP A 144 12.60 11.90 -1.24
C ASP A 144 11.42 11.78 -2.23
N ASN A 145 10.37 12.59 -2.05
CA ASN A 145 9.13 12.47 -2.80
C ASN A 145 9.17 13.20 -4.15
N ARG A 146 9.03 12.43 -5.22
CA ARG A 146 8.88 12.91 -6.60
C ARG A 146 7.46 13.41 -6.87
N LEU A 147 7.30 14.23 -7.92
CA LEU A 147 6.00 14.53 -8.50
C LEU A 147 5.37 13.23 -9.01
N LYS A 148 4.37 12.72 -8.29
CA LYS A 148 3.64 11.51 -8.69
C LYS A 148 2.78 11.85 -9.91
N LEU A 149 2.76 10.98 -10.92
CA LEU A 149 1.82 11.11 -12.03
C LEU A 149 0.60 10.25 -11.71
N GLY A 150 -0.59 10.79 -11.92
CA GLY A 150 -1.85 10.09 -11.70
C GLY A 150 -2.09 9.00 -12.74
N LEU A 151 -3.07 8.13 -12.46
CA LEU A 151 -3.48 7.02 -13.31
C LEU A 151 -3.78 7.46 -14.75
N ASP A 152 -4.45 8.59 -14.92
CA ASP A 152 -4.81 9.15 -16.23
C ASP A 152 -3.58 9.49 -17.10
N LEU A 153 -2.41 9.68 -16.48
CA LEU A 153 -1.17 10.03 -17.17
C LEU A 153 -0.26 8.83 -17.41
N LYS A 154 -0.13 7.93 -16.43
CA LYS A 154 0.71 6.71 -16.54
C LYS A 154 -0.01 5.55 -17.23
N GLY A 155 -1.34 5.59 -17.33
CA GLY A 155 -2.16 4.41 -17.61
C GLY A 155 -2.21 3.47 -16.40
N GLY A 156 -3.12 2.51 -16.42
CA GLY A 156 -3.27 1.49 -15.38
C GLY A 156 -4.71 1.17 -15.01
N VAL A 157 -4.91 0.58 -13.82
CA VAL A 157 -6.22 0.10 -13.35
C VAL A 157 -6.67 0.86 -12.10
N HIS A 158 -7.94 1.27 -12.07
CA HIS A 158 -8.66 1.80 -10.91
C HIS A 158 -9.75 0.80 -10.52
N LEU A 159 -9.67 0.28 -9.31
CA LEU A 159 -10.63 -0.66 -8.74
C LEU A 159 -11.28 -0.04 -7.51
N VAL A 160 -12.58 -0.19 -7.39
CA VAL A 160 -13.32 0.02 -6.13
C VAL A 160 -13.76 -1.34 -5.64
N LEU A 161 -13.25 -1.72 -4.49
CA LEU A 161 -13.53 -2.97 -3.83
C LEU A 161 -14.51 -2.74 -2.71
N GLU A 162 -15.46 -3.65 -2.55
CA GLU A 162 -16.46 -3.62 -1.50
C GLU A 162 -16.41 -4.95 -0.75
N ILE A 163 -16.58 -4.89 0.57
CA ILE A 163 -16.67 -6.10 1.38
C ILE A 163 -18.01 -6.76 1.10
N ASP A 164 -17.98 -8.04 0.73
CA ASP A 164 -19.18 -8.85 0.61
C ASP A 164 -19.61 -9.32 2.00
N LEU A 165 -20.60 -8.62 2.56
CA LEU A 165 -21.09 -8.86 3.91
C LEU A 165 -21.62 -10.28 4.12
N GLU A 166 -22.21 -10.90 3.09
CA GLU A 166 -22.83 -12.22 3.24
C GLU A 166 -21.77 -13.31 3.37
N THR A 167 -20.74 -13.29 2.53
CA THR A 167 -19.59 -14.20 2.67
C THR A 167 -18.76 -13.89 3.92
N SER A 168 -18.67 -12.62 4.32
CA SER A 168 -18.00 -12.18 5.54
C SER A 168 -18.65 -12.73 6.81
N LYS A 169 -19.98 -12.74 6.89
CA LYS A 169 -20.73 -13.33 8.01
C LYS A 169 -20.47 -14.82 8.13
N ALA A 170 -20.52 -15.54 7.01
CA ALA A 170 -20.26 -16.97 6.99
C ALA A 170 -18.85 -17.31 7.52
N GLU A 171 -17.84 -16.53 7.13
CA GLU A 171 -16.47 -16.71 7.64
C GLU A 171 -16.36 -16.34 9.12
N LEU A 172 -17.00 -15.25 9.57
CA LEU A 172 -17.06 -14.88 10.99
C LEU A 172 -17.66 -16.03 11.83
N PHE A 173 -18.80 -16.56 11.41
CA PHE A 173 -19.43 -17.69 12.11
C PHE A 173 -18.54 -18.92 12.12
N ARG A 174 -17.86 -19.22 11.00
CA ARG A 174 -16.92 -20.35 10.91
C ARG A 174 -15.73 -20.19 11.86
N GLN A 175 -15.13 -19.01 11.90
CA GLN A 175 -14.00 -18.68 12.77
C GLN A 175 -14.39 -18.77 14.25
N HIS A 176 -15.57 -18.27 14.61
CA HIS A 176 -16.09 -18.36 15.98
C HIS A 176 -16.51 -19.79 16.35
N ALA A 177 -17.07 -20.56 15.42
CA ALA A 177 -17.39 -21.98 15.66
C ALA A 177 -16.15 -22.82 16.02
N LEU A 178 -14.97 -22.46 15.49
CA LEU A 178 -13.70 -23.12 15.81
C LEU A 178 -13.03 -22.58 17.09
N SER A 179 -13.15 -21.28 17.37
CA SER A 179 -12.46 -20.65 18.51
C SER A 179 -13.21 -20.73 19.83
N ILE A 180 -14.55 -20.68 19.81
CA ILE A 180 -15.39 -20.74 21.02
C ILE A 180 -15.14 -22.03 21.83
N PRO A 181 -15.10 -23.24 21.22
CA PRO A 181 -14.82 -24.46 21.98
C PRO A 181 -13.46 -24.42 22.69
N GLU A 182 -12.43 -23.87 22.05
CA GLU A 182 -11.08 -23.76 22.62
C GLU A 182 -11.00 -22.74 23.76
N GLN A 183 -11.69 -21.60 23.61
CA GLN A 183 -11.80 -20.57 24.66
C GLN A 183 -12.52 -21.13 25.90
N LEU A 184 -13.68 -21.78 25.70
CA LEU A 184 -14.43 -22.39 26.80
C LEU A 184 -13.63 -23.51 27.48
N ARG A 185 -12.91 -24.34 26.72
CA ARG A 185 -12.07 -25.41 27.26
C ARG A 185 -10.93 -24.88 28.13
N THR A 186 -10.32 -23.76 27.72
CA THR A 186 -9.26 -23.08 28.50
C THR A 186 -9.77 -22.65 29.88
N GLU A 187 -11.04 -22.25 29.95
CA GLU A 187 -11.73 -21.84 31.17
C GLU A 187 -12.47 -22.99 31.89
N GLU A 188 -12.14 -24.24 31.59
CA GLU A 188 -12.73 -25.45 32.17
C GLU A 188 -14.25 -25.63 31.92
N VAL A 189 -14.80 -24.98 30.89
CA VAL A 189 -16.17 -25.16 30.44
C VAL A 189 -16.22 -26.14 29.27
N LEU A 190 -16.99 -27.22 29.43
CA LEU A 190 -17.16 -28.25 28.41
C LEU A 190 -18.08 -27.74 27.29
N CYS A 191 -17.51 -27.45 26.13
CA CYS A 191 -18.26 -27.24 24.90
C CYS A 191 -18.32 -28.55 24.10
N ARG A 192 -19.52 -29.01 23.74
CA ARG A 192 -19.68 -30.20 22.90
C ARG A 192 -19.53 -29.87 21.42
N GLU A 193 -20.22 -28.80 21.00
CA GLU A 193 -20.34 -28.44 19.60
C GLU A 193 -20.78 -26.98 19.49
N VAL A 194 -20.45 -26.34 18.36
CA VAL A 194 -20.99 -25.03 17.97
C VAL A 194 -21.53 -25.17 16.55
N LYS A 195 -22.80 -24.83 16.34
CA LYS A 195 -23.45 -24.90 15.01
C LYS A 195 -23.97 -23.55 14.60
N GLN A 196 -23.79 -23.22 13.34
CA GLN A 196 -24.52 -22.12 12.73
C GLN A 196 -25.98 -22.54 12.50
N VAL A 197 -26.92 -21.68 12.91
CA VAL A 197 -28.34 -21.92 12.69
C VAL A 197 -28.66 -21.61 11.23
N ALA A 198 -29.14 -22.61 10.49
CA ALA A 198 -29.42 -22.45 9.06
C ALA A 198 -30.44 -21.33 8.80
N GLY A 199 -30.06 -20.35 7.98
CA GLY A 199 -30.91 -19.20 7.61
C GLY A 199 -31.06 -18.12 8.69
N GLN A 200 -30.27 -18.16 9.76
CA GLN A 200 -30.23 -17.12 10.80
C GLN A 200 -28.80 -16.64 11.02
N ASP A 201 -28.64 -15.36 11.35
CA ASP A 201 -27.36 -14.76 11.75
C ASP A 201 -27.06 -15.09 13.23
N ALA A 202 -27.03 -16.39 13.56
CA ALA A 202 -26.85 -16.90 14.91
C ALA A 202 -26.05 -18.21 15.00
N LEU A 203 -25.35 -18.38 16.12
CA LEU A 203 -24.65 -19.60 16.52
C LEU A 203 -25.33 -20.25 17.72
N ASP A 204 -25.57 -21.55 17.65
CA ASP A 204 -25.95 -22.38 18.80
C ASP A 204 -24.70 -23.02 19.40
N VAL A 205 -24.43 -22.69 20.67
CA VAL A 205 -23.32 -23.24 21.46
C VAL A 205 -23.85 -24.28 22.43
N PHE A 206 -23.41 -25.53 22.27
CA PHE A 206 -23.85 -26.66 23.08
C PHE A 206 -22.90 -26.84 24.28
N VAL A 207 -23.25 -26.25 25.42
CA VAL A 207 -22.48 -26.37 26.66
C VAL A 207 -22.89 -27.65 27.40
N GLY A 208 -21.95 -28.57 27.55
CA GLY A 208 -22.15 -29.82 28.28
C GLY A 208 -22.09 -29.60 29.80
N ILE A 209 -23.00 -30.23 30.53
CA ILE A 209 -23.02 -30.22 32.00
C ILE A 209 -22.34 -31.50 32.52
N PRO A 210 -21.18 -31.38 33.20
CA PRO A 210 -20.46 -32.52 33.79
C PRO A 210 -21.32 -33.30 34.78
N SER A 211 -21.21 -34.63 34.76
CA SER A 211 -22.01 -35.54 35.63
C SER A 211 -21.88 -35.22 37.12
N ARG A 212 -20.71 -34.74 37.56
CA ARG A 212 -20.42 -34.32 38.95
C ARG A 212 -21.25 -33.13 39.42
N LEU A 213 -21.67 -32.26 38.51
CA LEU A 213 -22.41 -31.02 38.80
C LEU A 213 -23.93 -31.19 38.68
N ARG A 214 -24.42 -32.32 38.15
CA ARG A 214 -25.86 -32.53 37.91
C ARG A 214 -26.66 -32.68 39.21
N SER A 215 -26.02 -33.12 40.28
CA SER A 215 -26.68 -33.39 41.57
C SER A 215 -26.72 -32.18 42.51
N ASP A 216 -25.87 -31.17 42.29
CA ASP A 216 -25.78 -29.97 43.13
C ASP A 216 -26.28 -28.74 42.34
N ALA A 217 -27.47 -28.25 42.71
CA ALA A 217 -28.14 -27.16 42.02
C ALA A 217 -27.35 -25.84 42.05
N ASN A 218 -26.67 -25.54 43.16
CA ASN A 218 -25.94 -24.28 43.30
C ASN A 218 -24.68 -24.25 42.42
N GLN A 219 -23.93 -25.35 42.39
CA GLN A 219 -22.74 -25.46 41.55
C GLN A 219 -23.08 -25.50 40.06
N LYS A 220 -24.22 -26.12 39.71
CA LYS A 220 -24.75 -26.08 38.34
C LYS A 220 -25.03 -24.64 37.89
N THR A 221 -25.74 -23.85 38.70
CA THR A 221 -26.05 -22.45 38.37
C THR A 221 -24.78 -21.63 38.21
N GLN A 222 -23.81 -21.75 39.12
CA GLN A 222 -22.54 -21.03 39.03
C GLN A 222 -21.74 -21.39 37.77
N TYR A 223 -21.76 -22.66 37.36
CA TYR A 223 -21.11 -23.11 36.13
C TYR A 223 -21.79 -22.54 34.87
N LEU A 224 -23.12 -22.49 34.84
CA LEU A 224 -23.88 -21.92 33.72
C LEU A 224 -23.76 -20.39 33.64
N GLU A 225 -23.70 -19.70 34.79
CA GLU A 225 -23.41 -18.27 34.84
C GLU A 225 -21.99 -17.97 34.33
N LYS A 226 -20.99 -18.76 34.74
CA LYS A 226 -19.63 -18.65 34.18
C LYS A 226 -19.63 -18.84 32.66
N ALA A 227 -20.31 -19.87 32.18
CA ALA A 227 -20.42 -20.14 30.75
C ALA A 227 -21.09 -18.97 30.00
N GLN A 228 -22.18 -18.43 30.54
CA GLN A 228 -22.88 -17.29 29.93
C GLN A 228 -22.02 -16.02 29.93
N GLN A 229 -21.28 -15.75 31.01
CA GLN A 229 -20.38 -14.60 31.07
C GLN A 229 -19.29 -14.69 30.00
N LEU A 230 -18.65 -15.85 29.85
CA LEU A 230 -17.63 -16.08 28.81
C LEU A 230 -18.21 -15.92 27.40
N LEU A 231 -19.46 -16.35 27.19
CA LEU A 231 -20.15 -16.19 25.91
C LEU A 231 -20.50 -14.72 25.60
N ASN A 232 -20.82 -13.92 26.61
CA ASN A 232 -21.09 -12.49 26.46
C ASN A 232 -19.81 -11.66 26.20
N GLU A 233 -18.64 -12.19 26.53
CA GLU A 233 -17.35 -11.55 26.23
C GLU A 233 -16.93 -11.74 24.77
N ILE A 234 -17.62 -12.59 24.01
CA ILE A 234 -17.33 -12.81 22.58
C ILE A 234 -17.74 -11.57 21.79
N GLU A 235 -16.76 -10.93 21.15
CA GLU A 235 -17.00 -9.74 20.34
C GLU A 235 -17.98 -10.00 19.17
N PHE A 236 -18.65 -8.95 18.71
CA PHE A 236 -19.60 -8.90 17.58
C PHE A 236 -21.00 -9.47 17.84
N PHE A 237 -21.17 -10.38 18.81
CA PHE A 237 -22.47 -10.97 19.15
C PHE A 237 -23.22 -10.13 20.21
N GLU A 238 -24.54 -10.28 20.23
CA GLU A 238 -25.40 -9.87 21.34
C GLU A 238 -25.22 -10.82 22.53
N ASP A 239 -25.69 -10.40 23.71
CA ASP A 239 -25.67 -11.23 24.93
C ASP A 239 -26.31 -12.61 24.67
N ALA A 240 -25.64 -13.66 25.13
CA ALA A 240 -26.03 -15.03 24.95
C ALA A 240 -27.41 -15.32 25.59
N GLN A 241 -28.34 -15.81 24.76
CA GLN A 241 -29.66 -16.21 25.22
C GLN A 241 -29.76 -17.72 25.38
N VAL A 242 -30.39 -18.19 26.46
CA VAL A 242 -30.63 -19.62 26.66
C VAL A 242 -31.78 -20.04 25.76
N ASN A 243 -31.50 -20.90 24.77
CA ASN A 243 -32.50 -21.42 23.84
C ASN A 243 -33.18 -22.67 24.42
N ASN A 244 -32.39 -23.63 24.91
CA ASN A 244 -32.87 -24.86 25.52
C ASN A 244 -31.94 -25.33 26.63
N GLU A 245 -32.49 -25.76 27.77
CA GLU A 245 -31.73 -26.37 28.86
C GLU A 245 -32.28 -27.78 29.16
N THR A 246 -31.38 -28.75 29.25
CA THR A 246 -31.69 -30.14 29.62
C THR A 246 -30.82 -30.56 30.82
N GLU A 247 -31.07 -31.73 31.41
CA GLU A 247 -30.23 -32.25 32.50
C GLU A 247 -28.75 -32.46 32.13
N THR A 248 -28.44 -32.57 30.83
CA THR A 248 -27.08 -32.91 30.36
C THR A 248 -26.37 -31.81 29.58
N GLN A 249 -27.10 -30.80 29.10
CA GLN A 249 -26.57 -29.72 28.28
C GLN A 249 -27.47 -28.48 28.33
N SER A 250 -26.85 -27.31 28.19
CA SER A 250 -27.52 -26.03 27.95
C SER A 250 -27.09 -25.49 26.58
N VAL A 251 -28.05 -25.01 25.79
CA VAL A 251 -27.83 -24.45 24.46
C VAL A 251 -27.99 -22.94 24.55
N TYR A 252 -26.89 -22.24 24.26
CA TYR A 252 -26.87 -20.78 24.19
C TYR A 252 -26.87 -20.33 22.73
N GLN A 253 -27.75 -19.40 22.41
CA GLN A 253 -27.82 -18.77 21.11
C GLN A 253 -27.09 -17.42 21.16
N LEU A 254 -26.09 -17.27 20.30
CA LEU A 254 -25.36 -16.03 20.06
C LEU A 254 -25.84 -15.41 18.75
N ARG A 255 -26.52 -14.28 18.82
CA ARG A 255 -27.00 -13.55 17.63
C ARG A 255 -26.00 -12.48 17.23
N LEU A 256 -25.72 -12.34 15.93
CA LEU A 256 -24.84 -11.28 15.45
C LEU A 256 -25.53 -9.91 15.63
N SER A 257 -24.85 -8.97 16.28
CA SER A 257 -25.38 -7.62 16.52
C SER A 257 -25.13 -6.71 15.30
N GLN A 258 -26.01 -5.74 15.06
CA GLN A 258 -25.81 -4.78 13.96
C GLN A 258 -24.53 -3.93 14.15
N SER A 259 -24.26 -3.51 15.39
CA SER A 259 -23.01 -2.80 15.73
C SER A 259 -21.78 -3.69 15.58
N GLY A 260 -21.93 -5.00 15.79
CA GLY A 260 -20.89 -5.99 15.58
C GLY A 260 -20.53 -6.16 14.11
N ILE A 261 -21.53 -6.13 13.21
CA ILE A 261 -21.31 -6.16 11.76
C ILE A 261 -20.49 -4.95 11.32
N ASP A 262 -20.84 -3.76 11.80
CA ASP A 262 -20.10 -2.54 11.45
C ASP A 262 -18.65 -2.62 11.96
N LYS A 263 -18.45 -2.99 13.24
CA LYS A 263 -17.10 -3.15 13.83
C LYS A 263 -16.27 -4.20 13.10
N TYR A 264 -16.87 -5.35 12.78
CA TYR A 264 -16.20 -6.42 12.04
C TYR A 264 -15.85 -5.97 10.62
N SER A 265 -16.76 -5.26 9.94
CA SER A 265 -16.51 -4.71 8.61
C SER A 265 -15.33 -3.74 8.65
N GLU A 266 -15.22 -2.88 9.67
CA GLU A 266 -14.08 -1.98 9.81
C GLU A 266 -12.76 -2.71 10.01
N GLN A 267 -12.72 -3.71 10.91
CA GLN A 267 -11.54 -4.54 11.13
C GLN A 267 -11.15 -5.34 9.87
N ALA A 268 -12.15 -5.84 9.15
CA ALA A 268 -11.96 -6.55 7.90
C ALA A 268 -11.36 -5.65 6.81
N ILE A 269 -11.79 -4.38 6.70
CA ILE A 269 -11.18 -3.41 5.77
C ILE A 269 -9.69 -3.24 6.08
N GLU A 270 -9.33 -3.06 7.35
CA GLU A 270 -7.94 -2.86 7.76
C GLU A 270 -7.07 -4.05 7.38
N GLN A 271 -7.56 -5.26 7.64
CA GLN A 271 -6.84 -6.48 7.31
C GLN A 271 -6.78 -6.72 5.78
N VAL A 272 -7.85 -6.42 5.03
CA VAL A 272 -7.84 -6.46 3.56
C VAL A 272 -6.83 -5.44 3.00
N LEU A 273 -6.72 -4.24 3.58
CA LEU A 273 -5.73 -3.23 3.18
C LEU A 273 -4.30 -3.74 3.35
N ILE A 274 -4.00 -4.46 4.44
CA ILE A 274 -2.69 -5.08 4.68
C ILE A 274 -2.40 -6.13 3.59
N VAL A 275 -3.35 -7.04 3.34
CA VAL A 275 -3.19 -8.08 2.31
C VAL A 275 -3.04 -7.47 0.91
N LEU A 276 -3.84 -6.45 0.57
CA LEU A 276 -3.72 -5.75 -0.71
C LEU A 276 -2.36 -5.09 -0.89
N ARG A 277 -1.82 -4.44 0.15
CA ARG A 277 -0.45 -3.86 0.08
C ARG A 277 0.58 -4.96 -0.15
N ASN A 278 0.55 -6.02 0.64
CA ASN A 278 1.48 -7.14 0.50
C ASN A 278 1.41 -7.77 -0.89
N ARG A 279 0.20 -7.94 -1.46
CA ARG A 279 0.05 -8.46 -2.83
C ARG A 279 0.60 -7.50 -3.85
N VAL A 280 0.26 -6.23 -3.76
CA VAL A 280 0.72 -5.24 -4.73
C VAL A 280 2.25 -5.13 -4.72
N ASP A 281 2.86 -5.23 -3.53
CA ASP A 281 4.31 -5.29 -3.36
C ASP A 281 4.91 -6.60 -3.93
N ALA A 282 4.29 -7.76 -3.66
CA ALA A 282 4.73 -9.05 -4.19
C ALA A 282 4.66 -9.13 -5.72
N PHE A 283 3.68 -8.45 -6.33
CA PHE A 283 3.53 -8.36 -7.77
C PHE A 283 4.40 -7.24 -8.40
N GLY A 284 5.16 -6.48 -7.60
CA GLY A 284 6.13 -5.50 -8.06
C GLY A 284 5.51 -4.26 -8.73
N VAL A 285 4.26 -3.90 -8.37
CA VAL A 285 3.60 -2.73 -8.94
C VAL A 285 4.27 -1.45 -8.40
N SER A 286 4.70 -0.58 -9.29
CA SER A 286 5.37 0.66 -8.92
C SER A 286 4.36 1.76 -8.55
N GLU A 287 4.51 2.34 -7.36
CA GLU A 287 3.72 3.48 -6.84
C GLU A 287 2.20 3.24 -6.74
N PRO A 288 1.73 2.16 -6.11
CA PRO A 288 0.30 1.93 -5.93
C PRO A 288 -0.33 2.93 -4.95
N SER A 289 -1.61 3.25 -5.17
CA SER A 289 -2.41 4.02 -4.23
C SER A 289 -3.60 3.18 -3.75
N ILE A 290 -3.47 2.63 -2.55
CA ILE A 290 -4.51 1.84 -1.88
C ILE A 290 -5.05 2.66 -0.71
N ARG A 291 -6.34 3.01 -0.76
CA ARG A 291 -6.98 3.87 0.23
C ARG A 291 -8.39 3.36 0.58
N ARG A 292 -8.80 3.52 1.83
CA ARG A 292 -10.19 3.35 2.25
C ARG A 292 -11.02 4.54 1.74
N GLU A 293 -12.24 4.27 1.27
CA GLU A 293 -13.22 5.31 0.96
C GLU A 293 -13.82 5.88 2.24
N ALA A 294 -14.01 7.20 2.31
CA ALA A 294 -14.60 7.83 3.49
C ALA A 294 -16.07 7.43 3.64
N ASN A 295 -16.48 7.01 4.84
CA ASN A 295 -17.86 6.68 5.22
C ASN A 295 -18.49 5.47 4.52
N HIS A 296 -17.72 4.69 3.75
CA HIS A 296 -18.20 3.47 3.09
C HIS A 296 -17.22 2.31 3.33
N PRO A 297 -17.70 1.05 3.40
CA PRO A 297 -16.85 -0.13 3.56
C PRO A 297 -16.19 -0.53 2.22
N ARG A 298 -15.52 0.44 1.60
CA ARG A 298 -14.94 0.33 0.27
C ARG A 298 -13.46 0.69 0.27
N ILE A 299 -12.72 0.05 -0.62
CA ILE A 299 -11.29 0.25 -0.80
C ILE A 299 -11.06 0.65 -2.26
N ILE A 300 -10.43 1.81 -2.45
CA ILE A 300 -10.01 2.31 -3.75
C ILE A 300 -8.57 1.87 -3.97
N VAL A 301 -8.33 1.13 -5.06
CA VAL A 301 -7.03 0.62 -5.47
C VAL A 301 -6.70 1.22 -6.83
N GLU A 302 -5.65 2.02 -6.88
CA GLU A 302 -5.09 2.59 -8.11
C GLU A 302 -3.71 1.96 -8.35
N LEU A 303 -3.54 1.32 -9.51
CA LEU A 303 -2.33 0.62 -9.91
C LEU A 303 -1.79 1.23 -11.21
N PRO A 304 -0.95 2.29 -11.11
CA PRO A 304 -0.39 2.97 -12.28
C PRO A 304 0.64 2.11 -13.01
N GLY A 305 0.75 2.31 -14.33
CA GLY A 305 1.77 1.66 -15.16
C GLY A 305 1.53 0.18 -15.46
N ALA A 306 0.40 -0.39 -15.02
CA ALA A 306 0.00 -1.72 -15.45
C ALA A 306 -0.42 -1.67 -16.93
N GLU A 307 0.43 -2.19 -17.82
CA GLU A 307 0.20 -2.20 -19.26
C GLU A 307 -0.96 -3.11 -19.68
N ASP A 308 -1.28 -4.12 -18.85
CA ASP A 308 -2.37 -5.07 -19.02
C ASP A 308 -3.23 -5.10 -17.75
N SER A 309 -4.57 -5.02 -17.89
CA SER A 309 -5.50 -5.09 -16.77
C SER A 309 -5.58 -6.49 -16.16
N SER A 310 -5.15 -7.52 -16.88
CA SER A 310 -5.24 -8.91 -16.45
C SER A 310 -4.47 -9.19 -15.15
N LYS A 311 -3.20 -8.77 -15.06
CA LYS A 311 -2.32 -9.04 -13.90
C LYS A 311 -2.77 -8.31 -12.61
N PRO A 312 -3.11 -7.01 -12.65
CA PRO A 312 -3.67 -6.30 -11.50
C PRO A 312 -5.02 -6.83 -11.01
N LEU A 313 -5.87 -7.34 -11.91
CA LEU A 313 -7.15 -7.94 -11.53
C LEU A 313 -6.97 -9.26 -10.79
N GLN A 314 -5.95 -10.05 -11.17
CA GLN A 314 -5.65 -11.30 -10.50
C GLN A 314 -5.22 -11.09 -9.03
N ILE A 315 -4.52 -9.98 -8.73
CA ILE A 315 -4.16 -9.57 -7.36
C ILE A 315 -5.39 -9.51 -6.43
N VAL A 316 -6.53 -9.09 -6.97
CA VAL A 316 -7.70 -8.72 -6.17
C VAL A 316 -8.84 -9.74 -6.24
N ARG A 317 -8.91 -10.54 -7.30
CA ARG A 317 -10.02 -11.49 -7.52
C ARG A 317 -9.94 -12.75 -6.67
N GLU A 318 -8.75 -13.25 -6.36
CA GLU A 318 -8.60 -14.47 -5.56
C GLU A 318 -8.61 -14.14 -4.07
N MET A 319 -9.29 -14.94 -3.25
CA MET A 319 -9.22 -14.77 -1.79
C MET A 319 -7.86 -15.23 -1.28
N GLY A 320 -7.22 -16.20 -1.95
CA GLY A 320 -5.91 -16.72 -1.56
C GLY A 320 -5.97 -17.63 -0.33
N ARG A 321 -7.15 -18.19 -0.02
CA ARG A 321 -7.37 -19.05 1.14
C ARG A 321 -6.80 -20.43 0.87
N LEU A 322 -5.67 -20.74 1.50
CA LEU A 322 -5.05 -22.06 1.46
C LEU A 322 -5.55 -22.94 2.62
N GLU A 323 -5.99 -24.16 2.30
CA GLU A 323 -6.43 -25.17 3.28
C GLU A 323 -5.79 -26.53 2.98
N PHE A 324 -5.42 -27.24 4.04
CA PHE A 324 -4.94 -28.62 3.98
C PHE A 324 -5.98 -29.56 4.60
N LYS A 325 -6.45 -30.53 3.81
CA LYS A 325 -7.47 -31.52 4.23
C LYS A 325 -7.04 -32.92 3.82
N LEU A 326 -7.46 -33.93 4.57
CA LEU A 326 -7.21 -35.32 4.18
C LEU A 326 -8.25 -35.77 3.15
N VAL A 327 -7.79 -36.58 2.18
CA VAL A 327 -8.68 -37.29 1.27
C VAL A 327 -9.16 -38.56 1.94
N LYS A 328 -10.47 -38.76 1.97
CA LYS A 328 -11.08 -39.92 2.60
C LYS A 328 -10.80 -41.20 1.80
N LYS A 329 -10.69 -42.33 2.51
CA LYS A 329 -10.52 -43.65 1.88
C LYS A 329 -11.84 -44.13 1.29
N SER A 330 -11.79 -44.76 0.12
CA SER A 330 -12.98 -45.27 -0.56
C SER A 330 -13.57 -46.48 0.21
N PRO A 331 -14.89 -46.55 0.41
CA PRO A 331 -15.54 -47.69 1.06
C PRO A 331 -15.36 -49.03 0.31
N ALA A 332 -15.13 -48.99 -1.01
CA ALA A 332 -15.08 -50.17 -1.87
C ALA A 332 -13.74 -50.93 -1.84
N GLY A 333 -12.75 -50.44 -1.08
CA GLY A 333 -11.38 -50.95 -1.12
C GLY A 333 -10.64 -50.43 -2.35
N GLY A 334 -9.55 -49.71 -2.11
CA GLY A 334 -8.81 -48.95 -3.11
C GLY A 334 -8.11 -47.78 -2.44
N ASN A 335 -7.22 -47.12 -3.17
CA ASN A 335 -6.29 -46.21 -2.52
C ASN A 335 -7.01 -44.96 -1.94
N PHE A 336 -7.94 -44.29 -2.65
CA PHE A 336 -8.61 -43.05 -2.16
C PHE A 336 -10.00 -42.86 -2.78
N TRP A 337 -10.81 -41.98 -2.18
CA TRP A 337 -12.13 -41.64 -2.67
C TRP A 337 -12.09 -40.41 -3.59
N SER A 338 -11.77 -40.66 -4.86
CA SER A 338 -11.66 -39.64 -5.92
C SER A 338 -12.13 -40.20 -7.26
N GLY A 339 -12.50 -39.33 -8.20
CA GLY A 339 -12.85 -39.71 -9.57
C GLY A 339 -12.53 -38.62 -10.59
N THR A 340 -12.63 -38.97 -11.88
CA THR A 340 -12.39 -38.04 -12.99
C THR A 340 -13.61 -37.16 -13.22
N ALA A 341 -13.45 -36.08 -13.99
CA ALA A 341 -14.54 -35.17 -14.35
C ALA A 341 -15.73 -35.87 -15.04
N ASP A 342 -15.48 -36.96 -15.75
CA ASP A 342 -16.51 -37.73 -16.48
C ASP A 342 -17.32 -38.68 -15.58
N THR A 343 -16.85 -38.91 -14.35
CA THR A 343 -17.55 -39.73 -13.36
C THR A 343 -18.22 -38.82 -12.34
N PRO A 344 -19.53 -38.92 -12.09
CA PRO A 344 -20.15 -38.14 -11.04
C PRO A 344 -19.64 -38.58 -9.66
N PRO A 345 -19.53 -37.64 -8.69
CA PRO A 345 -19.25 -37.99 -7.31
C PRO A 345 -20.38 -38.87 -6.73
N PRO A 346 -20.09 -39.68 -5.69
CA PRO A 346 -21.09 -40.52 -5.05
C PRO A 346 -22.18 -39.69 -4.35
N ASP A 347 -23.42 -40.16 -4.43
CA ASP A 347 -24.58 -39.51 -3.79
C ASP A 347 -24.59 -39.68 -2.26
N ASP A 348 -23.98 -40.74 -1.75
CA ASP A 348 -23.93 -41.06 -0.32
C ASP A 348 -22.49 -40.87 0.21
N ILE A 349 -22.25 -39.76 0.89
CA ILE A 349 -21.00 -39.43 1.56
C ILE A 349 -21.22 -39.32 3.08
N PRO A 350 -20.25 -39.74 3.91
CA PRO A 350 -20.33 -39.59 5.37
C PRO A 350 -20.56 -38.12 5.77
N GLU A 351 -21.33 -37.90 6.85
CA GLU A 351 -21.69 -36.56 7.34
C GLU A 351 -20.49 -35.65 7.65
N ASP A 352 -19.32 -36.25 7.93
CA ASP A 352 -18.06 -35.58 8.21
C ASP A 352 -17.18 -35.37 6.96
N SER A 353 -17.76 -35.45 5.75
CA SER A 353 -17.02 -35.37 4.48
C SER A 353 -17.65 -34.40 3.49
N GLU A 354 -16.83 -33.88 2.59
CA GLU A 354 -17.26 -32.96 1.55
C GLU A 354 -16.60 -33.26 0.20
N VAL A 355 -17.35 -33.06 -0.89
CA VAL A 355 -16.80 -33.20 -2.25
C VAL A 355 -16.17 -31.86 -2.67
N ARG A 356 -14.95 -31.93 -3.21
CA ARG A 356 -14.25 -30.81 -3.82
C ARG A 356 -13.66 -31.19 -5.16
N TYR A 357 -13.55 -30.21 -6.04
CA TYR A 357 -13.10 -30.41 -7.42
C TYR A 357 -11.71 -29.82 -7.63
N HIS A 358 -10.94 -30.47 -8.50
CA HIS A 358 -9.64 -30.02 -8.97
C HIS A 358 -9.78 -28.77 -9.84
N ARG A 359 -8.87 -27.81 -9.68
CA ARG A 359 -8.92 -26.51 -10.40
C ARG A 359 -8.90 -26.69 -11.92
N GLU A 360 -7.98 -27.51 -12.44
CA GLU A 360 -7.79 -27.70 -13.89
C GLU A 360 -8.51 -28.92 -14.46
N THR A 361 -8.29 -30.10 -13.90
CA THR A 361 -8.79 -31.36 -14.48
C THR A 361 -10.27 -31.62 -14.23
N GLY A 362 -10.91 -30.90 -13.31
CA GLY A 362 -12.30 -31.15 -12.89
C GLY A 362 -12.51 -32.46 -12.14
N SER A 363 -11.44 -33.21 -11.84
CA SER A 363 -11.49 -34.42 -10.99
C SER A 363 -12.01 -34.08 -9.60
N TRP A 364 -12.81 -34.95 -9.00
CA TRP A 364 -13.36 -34.73 -7.67
C TRP A 364 -12.66 -35.58 -6.61
N TYR A 365 -12.64 -35.07 -5.39
CA TYR A 365 -12.07 -35.68 -4.20
C TYR A 365 -13.09 -35.58 -3.06
N VAL A 366 -13.28 -36.67 -2.32
CA VAL A 366 -14.01 -36.63 -1.05
C VAL A 366 -13.01 -36.34 0.06
N LEU A 367 -13.19 -35.20 0.71
CA LEU A 367 -12.30 -34.68 1.74
C LEU A 367 -12.97 -34.79 3.11
N GLU A 368 -12.16 -34.92 4.14
CA GLU A 368 -12.64 -34.78 5.52
C GLU A 368 -13.02 -33.31 5.79
N SER A 369 -14.14 -33.10 6.47
CA SER A 369 -14.62 -31.77 6.86
C SER A 369 -13.60 -30.93 7.66
N PRO A 370 -12.89 -31.47 8.67
CA PRO A 370 -11.93 -30.67 9.45
C PRO A 370 -10.75 -30.17 8.60
N VAL A 371 -10.48 -28.86 8.69
CA VAL A 371 -9.26 -28.26 8.13
C VAL A 371 -8.10 -28.53 9.10
N LEU A 372 -7.05 -29.21 8.63
CA LEU A 372 -5.91 -29.55 9.47
C LEU A 372 -4.94 -28.38 9.64
N LEU A 373 -4.68 -27.66 8.54
CA LEU A 373 -3.81 -26.50 8.50
C LEU A 373 -4.33 -25.48 7.49
N THR A 374 -4.08 -24.21 7.76
CA THR A 374 -4.45 -23.06 6.93
C THR A 374 -3.21 -22.28 6.51
N GLY A 375 -3.35 -21.46 5.47
CA GLY A 375 -2.27 -20.61 4.95
C GLY A 375 -1.87 -19.42 5.84
N ASP A 376 -2.55 -19.17 6.96
CA ASP A 376 -2.25 -18.07 7.90
C ASP A 376 -0.86 -18.16 8.54
N ARG A 377 -0.25 -19.35 8.52
CA ARG A 377 1.08 -19.63 9.10
C ARG A 377 2.20 -19.68 8.07
N ILE A 378 1.94 -19.28 6.82
CA ILE A 378 2.96 -19.20 5.78
C ILE A 378 3.77 -17.91 5.98
N THR A 379 5.08 -18.05 6.03
CA THR A 379 6.02 -16.92 6.13
C THR A 379 6.60 -16.55 4.79
N ASP A 380 6.79 -17.53 3.90
CA ASP A 380 7.30 -17.28 2.55
C ASP A 380 6.82 -18.37 1.58
N ALA A 381 6.74 -18.00 0.31
CA ALA A 381 6.42 -18.90 -0.78
C ALA A 381 7.18 -18.46 -2.04
N PHE A 382 7.79 -19.41 -2.75
CA PHE A 382 8.55 -19.12 -3.98
C PHE A 382 8.49 -20.30 -4.97
N PRO A 383 8.51 -20.00 -6.29
CA PRO A 383 8.61 -21.04 -7.31
C PRO A 383 10.01 -21.66 -7.27
N THR A 384 10.10 -22.98 -7.38
CA THR A 384 11.37 -23.70 -7.47
C THR A 384 11.24 -24.89 -8.42
N THR A 385 12.35 -25.53 -8.75
CA THR A 385 12.36 -26.75 -9.56
C THR A 385 12.11 -27.96 -8.66
N GLY A 386 11.30 -28.89 -9.15
CA GLY A 386 10.98 -30.14 -8.46
C GLY A 386 12.13 -31.15 -8.54
N THR A 387 11.80 -32.43 -8.33
CA THR A 387 12.76 -33.54 -8.43
C THR A 387 13.34 -33.71 -9.84
N THR A 388 12.59 -33.29 -10.85
CA THR A 388 13.04 -33.21 -12.24
C THR A 388 13.25 -31.75 -12.61
N SER A 389 14.30 -31.43 -13.38
CA SER A 389 14.56 -30.06 -13.86
C SER A 389 13.44 -29.45 -14.71
N PHE A 390 12.46 -30.24 -15.15
CA PHE A 390 11.30 -29.79 -15.93
C PHE A 390 10.05 -29.54 -15.08
N ASP A 391 10.03 -30.00 -13.83
CA ASP A 391 8.89 -29.83 -12.95
C ASP A 391 9.01 -28.49 -12.22
N ILE A 392 8.03 -27.60 -12.37
CA ILE A 392 7.95 -26.37 -11.58
C ILE A 392 7.01 -26.60 -10.41
N VAL A 393 7.47 -26.31 -9.21
CA VAL A 393 6.73 -26.50 -7.96
C VAL A 393 6.77 -25.23 -7.11
N VAL A 394 5.83 -25.09 -6.17
CA VAL A 394 5.83 -23.96 -5.23
C VAL A 394 6.29 -24.45 -3.86
N SER A 395 7.42 -23.92 -3.39
CA SER A 395 7.94 -24.17 -2.04
C SER A 395 7.27 -23.24 -1.05
N LEU A 396 6.83 -23.77 0.09
CA LEU A 396 6.17 -23.06 1.18
C LEU A 396 6.99 -23.18 2.46
N SER A 397 7.20 -22.04 3.10
CA SER A 397 7.83 -21.95 4.42
C SER A 397 6.79 -21.55 5.45
N PHE A 398 6.79 -22.25 6.60
CA PHE A 398 5.90 -21.96 7.72
C PHE A 398 6.64 -21.31 8.90
N ASP A 399 5.89 -20.57 9.71
CA ASP A 399 6.33 -20.10 11.02
C ASP A 399 6.64 -21.27 11.98
N GLY A 400 7.24 -20.99 13.14
CA GLY A 400 7.62 -22.03 14.09
C GLY A 400 6.44 -22.88 14.61
N VAL A 401 5.23 -22.32 14.67
CA VAL A 401 4.02 -23.03 15.13
C VAL A 401 3.47 -23.90 14.00
N GLY A 402 3.33 -23.33 12.80
CA GLY A 402 2.88 -24.00 11.59
C GLY A 402 3.77 -25.17 11.23
N ARG A 403 5.10 -25.01 11.31
CA ARG A 403 6.06 -26.09 11.05
C ARG A 403 5.88 -27.28 11.99
N ARG A 404 5.69 -27.04 13.30
CA ARG A 404 5.41 -28.12 14.27
C ARG A 404 4.07 -28.79 13.99
N LYS A 405 3.04 -28.01 13.66
CA LYS A 405 1.72 -28.55 13.35
C LYS A 405 1.74 -29.38 12.07
N PHE A 406 2.41 -28.90 11.02
CA PHE A 406 2.58 -29.61 9.76
C PHE A 406 3.41 -30.88 9.90
N ALA A 407 4.51 -30.83 10.66
CA ALA A 407 5.30 -32.02 10.98
C ALA A 407 4.49 -33.05 11.77
N LYS A 408 3.63 -32.62 12.69
CA LYS A 408 2.74 -33.53 13.40
C LYS A 408 1.71 -34.17 12.46
N ILE A 409 1.03 -33.36 11.64
CA ILE A 409 0.03 -33.85 10.66
C ILE A 409 0.66 -34.86 9.71
N THR A 410 1.80 -34.53 9.11
CA THR A 410 2.47 -35.45 8.17
C THR A 410 3.01 -36.71 8.85
N GLY A 411 3.45 -36.63 10.11
CA GLY A 411 3.87 -37.80 10.89
C GLY A 411 2.71 -38.72 11.30
N ASP A 412 1.56 -38.15 11.64
CA ASP A 412 0.38 -38.91 12.08
C ASP A 412 -0.37 -39.58 10.90
N HIS A 413 -0.22 -39.05 9.68
CA HIS A 413 -1.00 -39.44 8.48
C HIS A 413 -0.14 -39.99 7.32
N ILE A 414 0.93 -40.74 7.63
CA ILE A 414 1.79 -41.35 6.59
C ILE A 414 1.00 -42.35 5.74
N GLY A 415 1.15 -42.24 4.41
CA GLY A 415 0.45 -43.04 3.42
C GLY A 415 -0.95 -42.52 3.03
N GLU A 416 -1.41 -41.43 3.65
CA GLU A 416 -2.66 -40.77 3.31
C GLU A 416 -2.44 -39.61 2.32
N HIS A 417 -3.50 -39.20 1.64
CA HIS A 417 -3.44 -38.08 0.70
C HIS A 417 -3.79 -36.78 1.40
N LEU A 418 -2.91 -35.79 1.27
CA LEU A 418 -3.12 -34.46 1.78
C LEU A 418 -3.56 -33.55 0.63
N ALA A 419 -4.86 -33.28 0.53
CA ALA A 419 -5.39 -32.31 -0.42
C ALA A 419 -4.99 -30.89 0.00
N ILE A 420 -4.43 -30.16 -0.95
CA ILE A 420 -4.07 -28.75 -0.84
C ILE A 420 -5.10 -27.97 -1.66
N LEU A 421 -5.89 -27.14 -0.99
CA LEU A 421 -6.98 -26.38 -1.58
C LEU A 421 -6.62 -24.90 -1.60
N LEU A 422 -6.94 -24.24 -2.70
CA LEU A 422 -6.94 -22.78 -2.82
C LEU A 422 -8.35 -22.33 -3.15
N ASP A 423 -8.92 -21.46 -2.32
CA ASP A 423 -10.28 -20.93 -2.47
C ASP A 423 -11.34 -22.04 -2.66
N GLY A 424 -11.16 -23.16 -1.95
CA GLY A 424 -12.05 -24.31 -1.98
C GLY A 424 -11.88 -25.24 -3.19
N LYS A 425 -10.94 -24.97 -4.10
CA LYS A 425 -10.60 -25.88 -5.22
C LYS A 425 -9.29 -26.61 -4.94
N VAL A 426 -9.26 -27.91 -5.21
CA VAL A 426 -8.06 -28.75 -5.04
C VAL A 426 -7.02 -28.34 -6.08
N GLN A 427 -5.84 -27.95 -5.61
CA GLN A 427 -4.66 -27.69 -6.45
C GLN A 427 -3.87 -28.97 -6.66
N SER A 428 -3.65 -29.73 -5.59
CA SER A 428 -2.99 -31.03 -5.64
C SER A 428 -3.39 -31.87 -4.42
N ALA A 429 -3.23 -33.18 -4.54
CA ALA A 429 -3.46 -34.12 -3.44
C ALA A 429 -2.34 -35.16 -3.41
N PRO A 430 -1.11 -34.78 -3.02
CA PRO A 430 0.02 -35.72 -2.93
C PRO A 430 -0.16 -36.73 -1.78
N VAL A 431 0.53 -37.87 -1.92
CA VAL A 431 0.69 -38.86 -0.84
C VAL A 431 1.69 -38.32 0.18
N ILE A 432 1.37 -38.40 1.47
CA ILE A 432 2.35 -38.18 2.54
C ILE A 432 3.28 -39.40 2.61
N GLN A 433 4.53 -39.25 2.17
CA GLN A 433 5.51 -40.35 2.16
C GLN A 433 6.23 -40.49 3.50
N ASP A 434 6.62 -39.35 4.09
CA ASP A 434 7.37 -39.27 5.33
C ASP A 434 6.94 -38.03 6.13
N GLN A 435 7.37 -37.96 7.39
CA GLN A 435 7.16 -36.79 8.23
C GLN A 435 7.99 -35.59 7.71
N ILE A 436 7.32 -34.47 7.43
CA ILE A 436 7.97 -33.27 6.87
C ILE A 436 8.23 -32.26 7.99
N ILE A 437 9.50 -32.09 8.34
CA ILE A 437 9.95 -31.13 9.38
C ILE A 437 10.34 -29.77 8.76
N GLY A 438 10.56 -29.71 7.45
CA GLY A 438 11.00 -28.52 6.71
C GLY A 438 9.90 -27.87 5.88
N ASN A 439 10.25 -27.41 4.68
CA ASN A 439 9.34 -26.73 3.75
C ASN A 439 8.35 -27.72 3.12
N ALA A 440 7.13 -27.25 2.88
CA ALA A 440 6.15 -28.00 2.10
C ALA A 440 6.28 -27.63 0.61
N ILE A 441 5.95 -28.57 -0.27
CA ILE A 441 6.00 -28.36 -1.71
C ILE A 441 4.62 -28.62 -2.29
N ILE A 442 4.06 -27.63 -2.99
CA ILE A 442 2.87 -27.82 -3.82
C ILE A 442 3.37 -28.31 -5.19
N GLN A 443 3.14 -29.58 -5.48
CA GLN A 443 3.40 -30.17 -6.79
C GLN A 443 2.20 -29.92 -7.71
N GLY A 444 2.47 -29.67 -8.99
CA GLY A 444 1.45 -29.48 -10.04
C GLY A 444 2.12 -29.30 -11.39
N SER A 445 1.34 -29.38 -12.48
CA SER A 445 1.80 -29.09 -13.84
C SER A 445 1.84 -27.57 -14.10
N PHE A 446 2.51 -26.83 -13.22
CA PHE A 446 2.56 -25.37 -13.31
C PHE A 446 3.54 -24.91 -14.38
N THR A 447 3.17 -23.85 -15.09
CA THR A 447 4.14 -22.99 -15.75
C THR A 447 4.85 -22.10 -14.72
N TYR A 448 6.01 -21.55 -15.05
CA TYR A 448 6.71 -20.61 -14.16
C TYR A 448 5.84 -19.39 -13.81
N GLU A 449 5.05 -18.88 -14.76
CA GLU A 449 4.15 -17.74 -14.53
C GLU A 449 3.03 -18.11 -13.54
N GLU A 450 2.43 -19.31 -13.65
CA GLU A 450 1.42 -19.80 -12.70
C GLU A 450 2.01 -20.07 -11.31
N ALA A 451 3.21 -20.63 -11.23
CA ALA A 451 3.89 -20.88 -9.96
C ALA A 451 4.27 -19.58 -9.25
N SER A 452 4.77 -18.59 -10.01
CA SER A 452 5.06 -17.23 -9.51
C SER A 452 3.80 -16.51 -9.04
N TYR A 453 2.72 -16.64 -9.80
CA TYR A 453 1.41 -16.11 -9.41
C TYR A 453 0.91 -16.72 -8.10
N LEU A 454 0.92 -18.05 -7.99
CA LEU A 454 0.51 -18.76 -6.79
C LEU A 454 1.39 -18.39 -5.58
N SER A 455 2.72 -18.35 -5.75
CA SER A 455 3.62 -17.97 -4.66
C SER A 455 3.37 -16.55 -4.18
N ASN A 456 3.09 -15.59 -5.08
CA ASN A 456 2.81 -14.21 -4.71
C ASN A 456 1.51 -14.08 -3.92
N ILE A 457 0.46 -14.85 -4.27
CA ILE A 457 -0.79 -14.89 -3.50
C ILE A 457 -0.56 -15.48 -2.12
N LEU A 458 0.14 -16.60 -2.03
CA LEU A 458 0.37 -17.29 -0.76
C LEU A 458 1.26 -16.49 0.19
N LYS A 459 2.29 -15.83 -0.34
CA LYS A 459 3.18 -14.94 0.42
C LYS A 459 2.45 -13.73 0.99
N ALA A 460 1.52 -13.17 0.24
CA ALA A 460 0.79 -11.98 0.66
C ALA A 460 -0.35 -12.26 1.64
N GLY A 461 -0.82 -13.51 1.70
CA GLY A 461 -1.87 -13.97 2.61
C GLY A 461 -3.28 -13.95 2.00
N ALA A 462 -4.20 -14.60 2.72
CA ALA A 462 -5.61 -14.69 2.35
C ALA A 462 -6.37 -13.45 2.80
N PHE A 463 -7.39 -13.03 2.03
CA PHE A 463 -8.35 -12.07 2.54
C PHE A 463 -9.15 -12.68 3.70
N PRO A 464 -9.34 -11.95 4.80
CA PRO A 464 -10.12 -12.42 5.95
C PRO A 464 -11.62 -12.49 5.64
N VAL A 465 -12.06 -11.78 4.59
CA VAL A 465 -13.45 -11.66 4.17
C VAL A 465 -13.56 -11.71 2.66
N GLY A 466 -14.76 -12.02 2.15
CA GLY A 466 -15.04 -11.90 0.72
C GLY A 466 -14.97 -10.45 0.27
N VAL A 467 -14.31 -10.22 -0.86
CA VAL A 467 -14.17 -8.91 -1.49
C VAL A 467 -14.74 -8.99 -2.90
N GLN A 468 -15.61 -8.05 -3.24
CA GLN A 468 -16.18 -7.93 -4.58
C GLN A 468 -15.71 -6.64 -5.25
N ILE A 469 -15.60 -6.67 -6.59
CA ILE A 469 -15.26 -5.48 -7.37
C ILE A 469 -16.57 -4.72 -7.65
N ALA A 470 -16.75 -3.58 -6.99
CA ALA A 470 -17.88 -2.69 -7.20
C ALA A 470 -17.72 -1.83 -8.46
N GLU A 471 -16.50 -1.42 -8.78
CA GLU A 471 -16.19 -0.64 -9.97
C GLU A 471 -14.80 -0.98 -10.51
N GLU A 472 -14.69 -1.09 -11.84
CA GLU A 472 -13.43 -1.31 -12.55
C GLU A 472 -13.31 -0.29 -13.69
N ARG A 473 -12.20 0.45 -13.71
CA ARG A 473 -11.82 1.33 -14.83
C ARG A 473 -10.38 1.08 -15.21
N THR A 474 -10.15 0.77 -16.47
CA THR A 474 -8.80 0.62 -17.03
C THR A 474 -8.53 1.76 -18.01
N VAL A 475 -7.39 2.42 -17.86
CA VAL A 475 -6.92 3.47 -18.77
C VAL A 475 -5.66 2.99 -19.46
N GLY A 476 -5.70 2.89 -20.79
CA GLY A 476 -4.55 2.48 -21.58
C GLY A 476 -3.42 3.54 -21.57
N PRO A 477 -2.14 3.14 -21.50
CA PRO A 477 -1.01 4.08 -21.51
C PRO A 477 -0.97 5.01 -22.72
N THR A 478 -1.47 4.56 -23.88
CA THR A 478 -1.52 5.32 -25.13
C THR A 478 -2.49 6.50 -25.08
N LEU A 479 -3.67 6.31 -24.49
CA LEU A 479 -4.68 7.37 -24.31
C LEU A 479 -4.18 8.45 -23.32
N GLY A 480 -3.45 8.04 -22.29
CA GLY A 480 -2.80 8.95 -21.35
C GLY A 480 -1.73 9.81 -22.01
N LYS A 481 -0.79 9.18 -22.75
CA LYS A 481 0.31 9.88 -23.44
C LYS A 481 -0.19 10.89 -24.48
N GLU A 482 -1.17 10.52 -25.30
CA GLU A 482 -1.72 11.45 -26.30
C GLU A 482 -2.42 12.65 -25.63
N SER A 483 -3.15 12.40 -24.54
CA SER A 483 -3.80 13.46 -23.77
C SER A 483 -2.80 14.40 -23.10
N ILE A 484 -1.67 13.86 -22.59
CA ILE A 484 -0.55 14.67 -22.08
C ILE A 484 0.02 15.54 -23.19
N ASP A 485 0.37 14.95 -24.32
CA ASP A 485 1.00 15.68 -25.43
C ASP A 485 0.09 16.81 -25.92
N ASN A 486 -1.20 16.54 -26.09
CA ASN A 486 -2.19 17.54 -26.49
C ASN A 486 -2.38 18.62 -25.41
N GLY A 487 -2.48 18.23 -24.14
CA GLY A 487 -2.62 19.16 -23.01
C GLY A 487 -1.41 20.09 -22.84
N VAL A 488 -0.19 19.54 -22.93
CA VAL A 488 1.06 20.30 -22.86
C VAL A 488 1.19 21.23 -24.06
N ARG A 489 0.88 20.77 -25.28
CA ARG A 489 0.88 21.64 -26.48
C ARG A 489 -0.11 22.79 -26.35
N ALA A 490 -1.34 22.51 -25.91
CA ALA A 490 -2.34 23.55 -25.69
C ALA A 490 -1.91 24.55 -24.61
N ALA A 491 -1.34 24.07 -23.51
CA ALA A 491 -0.82 24.90 -22.43
C ALA A 491 0.33 25.81 -22.89
N LEU A 492 1.31 25.27 -23.63
CA LEU A 492 2.44 26.03 -24.15
C LEU A 492 2.00 27.09 -25.18
N LEU A 493 1.07 26.73 -26.07
CA LEU A 493 0.56 27.66 -27.07
C LEU A 493 -0.27 28.78 -26.43
N GLY A 494 -1.15 28.44 -25.48
CA GLY A 494 -1.90 29.42 -24.69
C GLY A 494 -1.00 30.34 -23.87
N LEU A 495 -0.01 29.77 -23.18
CA LEU A 495 1.02 30.53 -22.45
C LEU A 495 1.76 31.47 -23.39
N GLY A 496 2.22 31.01 -24.55
CA GLY A 496 2.91 31.82 -25.54
C GLY A 496 2.11 33.05 -25.98
N ILE A 497 0.83 32.89 -26.29
CA ILE A 497 -0.06 33.99 -26.66
C ILE A 497 -0.19 35.01 -25.53
N VAL A 498 -0.40 34.54 -24.29
CA VAL A 498 -0.53 35.41 -23.12
C VAL A 498 0.76 36.18 -22.85
N LEU A 499 1.92 35.52 -22.93
CA LEU A 499 3.22 36.16 -22.77
C LEU A 499 3.45 37.25 -23.82
N ILE A 500 3.14 36.97 -25.09
CA ILE A 500 3.26 37.95 -26.19
C ILE A 500 2.35 39.16 -25.93
N PHE A 501 1.10 38.92 -25.53
CA PHE A 501 0.16 39.99 -25.18
C PHE A 501 0.71 40.87 -24.04
N MET A 502 1.24 40.25 -22.98
CA MET A 502 1.80 40.98 -21.84
C MET A 502 2.99 41.86 -22.23
N ILE A 503 3.88 41.35 -23.08
CA ILE A 503 5.03 42.12 -23.59
C ILE A 503 4.58 43.29 -24.46
N ILE A 504 3.63 43.06 -25.38
CA ILE A 504 3.19 44.10 -26.32
C ILE A 504 2.42 45.21 -25.59
N TYR A 505 1.47 44.84 -24.72
CA TYR A 505 0.56 45.79 -24.09
C TYR A 505 1.20 46.48 -22.86
N TYR A 506 1.89 45.73 -21.99
CA TYR A 506 2.44 46.26 -20.73
C TYR A 506 3.97 46.46 -20.74
N ARG A 507 4.67 46.08 -21.81
CA ARG A 507 6.11 46.32 -22.01
C ARG A 507 6.97 45.83 -20.82
N LEU A 508 7.69 46.74 -20.14
CA LEU A 508 8.56 46.40 -19.00
C LEU A 508 7.76 45.81 -17.83
N SER A 509 6.56 46.33 -17.56
CA SER A 509 5.65 45.76 -16.55
C SER A 509 5.21 44.36 -16.94
N GLY A 510 5.01 44.13 -18.25
CA GLY A 510 4.80 42.80 -18.82
C GLY A 510 5.93 41.83 -18.47
N LEU A 511 7.19 42.24 -18.63
CA LEU A 511 8.34 41.38 -18.30
C LEU A 511 8.38 41.00 -16.80
N ILE A 512 8.01 41.92 -15.90
CA ILE A 512 7.92 41.65 -14.46
C ILE A 512 6.84 40.59 -14.18
N ALA A 513 5.69 40.67 -14.85
CA ALA A 513 4.64 39.66 -14.75
C ALA A 513 5.09 38.29 -15.25
N ILE A 514 5.91 38.23 -16.31
CA ILE A 514 6.47 36.96 -16.82
C ILE A 514 7.37 36.31 -15.77
N VAL A 515 8.26 37.08 -15.13
CA VAL A 515 9.13 36.56 -14.06
C VAL A 515 8.30 36.03 -12.90
N ALA A 516 7.26 36.76 -12.49
CA ALA A 516 6.35 36.32 -11.44
C ALA A 516 5.58 35.05 -11.82
N LEU A 517 5.19 34.90 -13.09
CA LEU A 517 4.52 33.70 -13.60
C LEU A 517 5.45 32.47 -13.58
N VAL A 518 6.73 32.64 -13.95
CA VAL A 518 7.73 31.57 -13.84
C VAL A 518 7.91 31.15 -12.38
N PHE A 519 8.03 32.12 -11.47
CA PHE A 519 8.11 31.83 -10.04
C PHE A 519 6.86 31.13 -9.53
N ASN A 520 5.67 31.53 -10.00
CA ASN A 520 4.42 30.87 -9.65
C ASN A 520 4.44 29.40 -10.08
N MET A 521 4.86 29.11 -11.32
CA MET A 521 4.96 27.74 -11.82
C MET A 521 5.92 26.88 -10.99
N VAL A 522 7.10 27.41 -10.65
CA VAL A 522 8.07 26.70 -9.79
C VAL A 522 7.48 26.42 -8.41
N ILE A 523 6.82 27.41 -7.81
CA ILE A 523 6.20 27.27 -6.48
C ILE A 523 5.10 26.22 -6.50
N LEU A 524 4.19 26.29 -7.47
CA LEU A 524 3.05 25.39 -7.53
C LEU A 524 3.48 23.94 -7.84
N LEU A 525 4.41 23.71 -8.76
CA LEU A 525 4.89 22.35 -9.03
C LEU A 525 5.71 21.80 -7.86
N GLY A 526 6.54 22.63 -7.23
CA GLY A 526 7.29 22.23 -6.03
C GLY A 526 6.37 21.93 -4.84
N ALA A 527 5.28 22.69 -4.67
CA ALA A 527 4.26 22.41 -3.66
C ALA A 527 3.49 21.12 -3.96
N LEU A 528 3.12 20.85 -5.21
CA LEU A 528 2.48 19.58 -5.61
C LEU A 528 3.36 18.38 -5.25
N ALA A 529 4.65 18.44 -5.59
CA ALA A 529 5.63 17.42 -5.20
C ALA A 529 5.78 17.33 -3.67
N GLY A 530 5.81 18.46 -2.96
CA GLY A 530 5.90 18.49 -1.49
C GLY A 530 4.73 17.87 -0.75
N PHE A 531 3.51 18.02 -1.27
CA PHE A 531 2.34 17.35 -0.72
C PHE A 531 2.19 15.89 -1.22
N GLY A 532 3.09 15.40 -2.07
CA GLY A 532 2.99 14.08 -2.70
C GLY A 532 1.73 13.94 -3.57
N ALA A 533 1.20 15.05 -4.07
CA ALA A 533 -0.01 15.08 -4.88
C ALA A 533 0.28 14.53 -6.28
N ALA A 534 -0.61 13.66 -6.76
CA ALA A 534 -0.50 13.12 -8.11
C ALA A 534 -0.97 14.15 -9.14
N LEU A 535 -0.16 14.42 -10.17
CA LEU A 535 -0.55 15.22 -11.32
C LEU A 535 -1.47 14.37 -12.22
N THR A 536 -2.74 14.74 -12.36
CA THR A 536 -3.73 14.07 -13.22
C THR A 536 -4.05 14.91 -14.47
N LEU A 537 -4.82 14.37 -15.44
CA LEU A 537 -5.28 15.16 -16.59
C LEU A 537 -6.11 16.39 -16.16
N PRO A 538 -7.12 16.25 -15.28
CA PRO A 538 -7.77 17.41 -14.69
C PRO A 538 -6.80 18.29 -13.91
N GLY A 539 -5.82 17.72 -13.20
CA GLY A 539 -4.73 18.48 -12.58
C GLY A 539 -4.02 19.41 -13.56
N ILE A 540 -3.68 18.95 -14.77
CA ILE A 540 -3.09 19.77 -15.84
C ILE A 540 -4.05 20.89 -16.27
N ALA A 541 -5.35 20.62 -16.40
CA ALA A 541 -6.34 21.67 -16.66
C ALA A 541 -6.36 22.73 -15.54
N GLY A 542 -6.21 22.31 -14.29
CA GLY A 542 -6.03 23.20 -13.13
C GLY A 542 -4.76 24.05 -13.21
N LEU A 543 -3.65 23.48 -13.69
CA LEU A 543 -2.42 24.24 -13.97
C LEU A 543 -2.68 25.34 -15.00
N VAL A 544 -3.29 24.98 -16.13
CA VAL A 544 -3.59 25.92 -17.22
C VAL A 544 -4.53 27.03 -16.74
N LEU A 545 -5.56 26.70 -15.96
CA LEU A 545 -6.48 27.68 -15.37
C LEU A 545 -5.74 28.63 -14.42
N THR A 546 -4.85 28.09 -13.58
CA THR A 546 -4.05 28.89 -12.64
C THR A 546 -3.12 29.86 -13.36
N ILE A 547 -2.51 29.46 -14.49
CA ILE A 547 -1.68 30.35 -15.31
C ILE A 547 -2.49 31.57 -15.76
N GLY A 548 -3.73 31.37 -16.21
CA GLY A 548 -4.63 32.46 -16.61
C GLY A 548 -4.94 33.41 -15.45
N ILE A 549 -5.33 32.87 -14.30
CA ILE A 549 -5.65 33.64 -13.08
C ILE A 549 -4.42 34.44 -12.59
N ALA A 550 -3.23 33.84 -12.63
CA ALA A 550 -1.99 34.48 -12.20
C ALA A 550 -1.63 35.70 -13.06
N VAL A 551 -1.95 35.66 -14.36
CA VAL A 551 -1.74 36.79 -15.25
C VAL A 551 -2.78 37.89 -15.02
N ASP A 552 -4.05 37.52 -14.80
CA ASP A 552 -5.13 38.47 -14.52
C ASP A 552 -4.85 39.34 -13.28
N ALA A 553 -4.36 38.73 -12.20
CA ALA A 553 -3.97 39.46 -10.99
C ALA A 553 -2.91 40.55 -11.28
N ASN A 554 -1.94 40.27 -12.16
CA ASN A 554 -0.93 41.24 -12.57
C ASN A 554 -1.52 42.35 -13.44
N VAL A 555 -2.43 42.01 -14.35
CA VAL A 555 -3.16 42.98 -15.19
C VAL A 555 -3.94 43.97 -14.33
N LEU A 556 -4.66 43.49 -13.31
CA LEU A 556 -5.44 44.35 -12.42
C LEU A 556 -4.56 45.32 -11.63
N ILE A 557 -3.39 44.85 -11.16
CA ILE A 557 -2.39 45.73 -10.52
C ILE A 557 -1.93 46.79 -11.52
N PHE A 558 -1.62 46.42 -12.75
CA PHE A 558 -1.07 47.35 -13.74
C PHE A 558 -2.06 48.42 -14.15
N GLU A 559 -3.32 48.07 -14.40
CA GLU A 559 -4.36 49.05 -14.69
C GLU A 559 -4.62 49.97 -13.50
N ARG A 560 -4.60 49.45 -12.27
CA ARG A 560 -4.74 50.27 -11.07
C ARG A 560 -3.57 51.25 -10.92
N ILE A 561 -2.34 50.83 -11.22
CA ILE A 561 -1.17 51.73 -11.25
C ILE A 561 -1.32 52.78 -12.35
N ARG A 562 -1.79 52.39 -13.54
CA ARG A 562 -2.02 53.30 -14.67
C ARG A 562 -3.09 54.35 -14.36
N GLU A 563 -4.16 53.97 -13.67
CA GLU A 563 -5.18 54.88 -13.16
C GLU A 563 -4.57 55.91 -12.19
N GLU A 564 -3.74 55.47 -11.25
CA GLU A 564 -3.08 56.34 -10.27
C GLU A 564 -2.03 57.27 -10.93
N LEU A 565 -1.32 56.82 -11.97
CA LEU A 565 -0.39 57.64 -12.75
C LEU A 565 -1.12 58.78 -13.49
N ARG A 566 -2.36 58.54 -13.97
CA ARG A 566 -3.19 59.60 -14.60
C ARG A 566 -3.60 60.71 -13.64
N THR A 567 -3.52 60.46 -12.32
CA THR A 567 -3.79 61.48 -11.28
C THR A 567 -2.56 62.34 -10.94
N ASN A 568 -1.51 62.32 -11.77
CA ASN A 568 -0.24 63.04 -11.58
C ASN A 568 0.52 62.70 -10.29
N LYS A 569 0.31 61.50 -9.73
CA LYS A 569 1.15 60.98 -8.64
C LYS A 569 2.54 60.64 -9.15
N THR A 570 3.54 60.75 -8.28
CA THR A 570 4.89 60.24 -8.58
C THR A 570 4.84 58.73 -8.86
N VAL A 571 5.73 58.22 -9.70
CA VAL A 571 5.71 56.81 -10.13
C VAL A 571 5.69 55.85 -8.94
N TRP A 572 6.53 56.10 -7.92
CA TRP A 572 6.54 55.27 -6.72
C TRP A 572 5.24 55.35 -5.91
N ALA A 573 4.68 56.56 -5.75
CA ALA A 573 3.42 56.74 -5.03
C ALA A 573 2.25 56.04 -5.77
N ALA A 574 2.23 56.13 -7.10
CA ALA A 574 1.25 55.45 -7.94
C ALA A 574 1.36 53.92 -7.83
N ILE A 575 2.57 53.37 -7.84
CA ILE A 575 2.81 51.93 -7.60
C ILE A 575 2.25 51.53 -6.24
N THR A 576 2.65 52.21 -5.16
CA THR A 576 2.19 51.85 -3.81
C THR A 576 0.67 51.95 -3.63
N SER A 577 0.04 52.99 -4.19
CA SER A 577 -1.41 53.19 -4.17
C SER A 577 -2.13 52.13 -5.02
N GLY A 578 -1.56 51.79 -6.17
CA GLY A 578 -2.07 50.76 -7.08
C GLY A 578 -2.12 49.39 -6.40
N TYR A 579 -1.01 48.95 -5.80
CA TYR A 579 -0.98 47.69 -5.05
C TYR A 579 -1.96 47.67 -3.87
N GLN A 580 -2.08 48.76 -3.11
CA GLN A 580 -2.97 48.80 -1.96
C GLN A 580 -4.45 48.66 -2.36
N ARG A 581 -4.85 49.28 -3.46
CA ARG A 581 -6.24 49.18 -3.96
C ARG A 581 -6.50 47.85 -4.66
N ALA A 582 -5.55 47.38 -5.48
CA ALA A 582 -5.66 46.10 -6.16
C ALA A 582 -5.70 44.91 -5.19
N PHE A 583 -5.02 45.02 -4.04
CA PHE A 583 -4.93 43.96 -3.02
C PHE A 583 -6.30 43.42 -2.61
N ILE A 584 -7.25 44.30 -2.26
CA ILE A 584 -8.58 43.88 -1.77
C ILE A 584 -9.34 43.13 -2.86
N THR A 585 -9.31 43.64 -4.10
CA THR A 585 -10.00 43.02 -5.22
C THR A 585 -9.39 41.65 -5.59
N ILE A 586 -8.06 41.54 -5.59
CA ILE A 586 -7.37 40.28 -5.87
C ILE A 586 -7.64 39.26 -4.77
N LEU A 587 -7.58 39.69 -3.51
CA LEU A 587 -7.85 38.82 -2.36
C LEU A 587 -9.28 38.28 -2.43
N ASP A 588 -10.27 39.14 -2.71
CA ASP A 588 -11.69 38.76 -2.78
C ASP A 588 -11.97 37.74 -3.90
N ALA A 589 -11.46 38.01 -5.11
CA ALA A 589 -11.60 37.10 -6.26
C ALA A 589 -10.95 35.74 -5.99
N ASN A 590 -9.69 35.74 -5.53
CA ASN A 590 -8.94 34.51 -5.28
C ASN A 590 -9.48 33.71 -4.09
N LEU A 591 -9.91 34.38 -3.02
CA LEU A 591 -10.45 33.70 -1.84
C LEU A 591 -11.74 32.94 -2.17
N THR A 592 -12.60 33.52 -3.01
CA THR A 592 -13.82 32.86 -3.50
C THR A 592 -13.49 31.59 -4.27
N THR A 593 -12.53 31.66 -5.20
CA THR A 593 -12.09 30.47 -5.97
C THR A 593 -11.39 29.45 -5.08
N PHE A 594 -10.62 29.89 -4.08
CA PHE A 594 -9.98 29.00 -3.11
C PHE A 594 -11.01 28.21 -2.29
N PHE A 595 -12.11 28.85 -1.85
CA PHE A 595 -13.20 28.14 -1.19
C PHE A 595 -13.88 27.14 -2.12
N THR A 596 -14.05 27.46 -3.41
CA THR A 596 -14.54 26.47 -4.39
C THR A 596 -13.60 25.27 -4.49
N ALA A 597 -12.29 25.50 -4.55
CA ALA A 597 -11.29 24.43 -4.52
C ALA A 597 -11.38 23.58 -3.24
N LEU A 598 -11.59 24.20 -2.07
CA LEU A 598 -11.75 23.47 -0.80
C LEU A 598 -12.98 22.56 -0.81
N VAL A 599 -14.13 23.07 -1.31
CA VAL A 599 -15.35 22.28 -1.48
C VAL A 599 -15.12 21.11 -2.44
N LEU A 600 -14.49 21.36 -3.59
CA LEU A 600 -14.14 20.30 -4.55
C LEU A 600 -13.15 19.28 -3.97
N TYR A 601 -12.23 19.70 -3.11
CA TYR A 601 -11.30 18.81 -2.44
C TYR A 601 -12.01 17.91 -1.42
N HIS A 602 -12.95 18.46 -0.65
CA HIS A 602 -13.66 17.70 0.38
C HIS A 602 -14.67 16.70 -0.22
N PHE A 603 -15.47 17.16 -1.19
CA PHE A 603 -16.57 16.37 -1.77
C PHE A 603 -16.21 15.67 -3.09
N GLY A 604 -15.14 16.09 -3.76
CA GLY A 604 -14.72 15.48 -5.02
C GLY A 604 -14.16 14.07 -4.83
N THR A 605 -14.24 13.26 -5.88
CA THR A 605 -13.66 11.91 -5.93
C THR A 605 -12.61 11.83 -7.04
N GLY A 606 -11.62 10.96 -6.83
CA GLY A 606 -10.55 10.64 -7.80
C GLY A 606 -9.94 11.88 -8.48
N PRO A 607 -10.09 12.06 -9.82
CA PRO A 607 -9.46 13.16 -10.56
C PRO A 607 -9.89 14.58 -10.15
N ILE A 608 -11.10 14.76 -9.60
CA ILE A 608 -11.62 16.07 -9.17
C ILE A 608 -10.82 16.60 -7.98
N LYS A 609 -10.41 15.71 -7.06
CA LYS A 609 -9.52 16.07 -5.94
C LYS A 609 -8.17 16.56 -6.44
N GLY A 610 -7.61 15.90 -7.46
CA GLY A 610 -6.35 16.33 -8.09
C GLY A 610 -6.46 17.74 -8.69
N PHE A 611 -7.55 18.03 -9.42
CA PHE A 611 -7.84 19.37 -9.92
C PHE A 611 -7.95 20.40 -8.78
N ALA A 612 -8.68 20.06 -7.72
CA ALA A 612 -8.90 20.94 -6.57
C ALA A 612 -7.60 21.31 -5.84
N ILE A 613 -6.70 20.35 -5.62
CA ILE A 613 -5.40 20.59 -5.00
C ILE A 613 -4.56 21.54 -5.86
N THR A 614 -4.45 21.27 -7.16
CA THR A 614 -3.69 22.11 -8.08
C THR A 614 -4.24 23.54 -8.12
N LEU A 615 -5.56 23.69 -8.19
CA LEU A 615 -6.22 24.99 -8.20
C LEU A 615 -5.99 25.73 -6.87
N GLY A 616 -6.18 25.07 -5.73
CA GLY A 616 -6.00 25.68 -4.41
C GLY A 616 -4.58 26.15 -4.15
N ILE A 617 -3.59 25.29 -4.41
CA ILE A 617 -2.15 25.64 -4.32
C ILE A 617 -1.82 26.77 -5.29
N GLY A 618 -2.33 26.67 -6.51
CA GLY A 618 -2.10 27.63 -7.58
C GLY A 618 -2.59 29.03 -7.26
N ILE A 619 -3.77 29.14 -6.65
CA ILE A 619 -4.32 30.42 -6.20
C ILE A 619 -3.43 31.04 -5.12
N LEU A 620 -3.02 30.26 -4.11
CA LEU A 620 -2.14 30.76 -3.04
C LEU A 620 -0.78 31.22 -3.59
N ALA A 621 -0.17 30.42 -4.48
CA ALA A 621 1.09 30.74 -5.13
C ALA A 621 0.98 31.98 -6.04
N SER A 622 -0.11 32.09 -6.81
CA SER A 622 -0.37 33.26 -7.66
C SER A 622 -0.55 34.53 -6.84
N MET A 623 -1.26 34.46 -5.71
CA MET A 623 -1.48 35.60 -4.83
C MET A 623 -0.18 36.07 -4.18
N PHE A 624 0.67 35.12 -3.74
CA PHE A 624 2.00 35.42 -3.21
C PHE A 624 2.89 36.08 -4.27
N THR A 625 2.96 35.53 -5.48
CA THR A 625 3.80 36.09 -6.55
C THR A 625 3.29 37.45 -7.04
N ALA A 626 1.98 37.60 -7.25
CA ALA A 626 1.40 38.85 -7.74
C ALA A 626 1.49 40.00 -6.71
N ILE A 627 1.45 39.73 -5.41
CA ILE A 627 1.41 40.79 -4.38
C ILE A 627 2.78 41.05 -3.76
N VAL A 628 3.56 40.01 -3.51
CA VAL A 628 4.87 40.10 -2.83
C VAL A 628 5.98 40.20 -3.86
N VAL A 629 6.10 39.21 -4.77
CA VAL A 629 7.24 39.14 -5.70
C VAL A 629 7.27 40.34 -6.64
N THR A 630 6.18 40.60 -7.38
CA THR A 630 6.18 41.70 -8.36
C THR A 630 6.41 43.06 -7.70
N ARG A 631 5.84 43.29 -6.52
CA ARG A 631 6.00 44.55 -5.77
C ARG A 631 7.44 44.79 -5.36
N GLU A 632 8.13 43.75 -4.90
CA GLU A 632 9.54 43.82 -4.55
C GLU A 632 10.40 44.02 -5.81
N ILE A 633 10.08 43.39 -6.94
CA ILE A 633 10.74 43.64 -8.23
C ILE A 633 10.57 45.11 -8.69
N TYR A 634 9.38 45.70 -8.53
CA TYR A 634 9.18 47.14 -8.78
C TYR A 634 9.99 48.02 -7.82
N GLY A 635 10.08 47.62 -6.55
CA GLY A 635 10.95 48.26 -5.56
C GLY A 635 12.42 48.27 -5.99
N LEU A 636 12.92 47.14 -6.49
CA LEU A 636 14.30 46.98 -6.98
C LEU A 636 14.58 47.81 -8.24
N THR A 637 13.64 47.80 -9.19
CA THR A 637 13.84 48.40 -10.52
C THR A 637 13.59 49.91 -10.56
N VAL A 638 12.62 50.40 -9.79
CA VAL A 638 12.11 51.79 -9.85
C VAL A 638 12.28 52.55 -8.53
N GLY A 639 12.32 51.87 -7.38
CA GLY A 639 12.24 52.51 -6.06
C GLY A 639 13.38 53.47 -5.67
N ASN A 640 14.54 53.37 -6.35
CA ASN A 640 15.72 54.22 -6.14
C ASN A 640 16.12 55.04 -7.39
N ARG A 641 15.30 55.05 -8.45
CA ARG A 641 15.56 55.81 -9.67
C ARG A 641 14.49 56.89 -9.87
N ASP A 642 14.91 58.06 -10.32
CA ASP A 642 14.00 59.17 -10.61
C ASP A 642 13.35 58.95 -12.00
N VAL A 643 12.49 57.94 -12.08
CA VAL A 643 11.87 57.52 -13.34
C VAL A 643 10.67 58.41 -13.63
N GLN A 644 10.77 59.25 -14.67
CA GLN A 644 9.68 60.18 -15.05
C GLN A 644 8.50 59.49 -15.77
N LYS A 645 8.71 58.30 -16.36
CA LYS A 645 7.67 57.54 -17.06
C LYS A 645 7.81 56.05 -16.77
N LEU A 646 6.76 55.45 -16.19
CA LEU A 646 6.66 54.00 -16.06
C LEU A 646 6.28 53.40 -17.42
N SER A 647 7.00 52.38 -17.86
CA SER A 647 6.61 51.62 -19.06
C SER A 647 5.58 50.57 -18.64
N ILE A 648 4.31 50.99 -18.62
CA ILE A 648 3.16 50.17 -18.21
C ILE A 648 1.96 50.38 -19.11
#